data_AF-A0A158QYU0-F1
#
_entry.id   AF-A0A158QYU0-F1
#
_cell.length_a   1.000
_cell.length_b   1.000
_cell.length_c   1.000
_cell.angle_alpha   90.00
_cell.angle_beta   90.00
_cell.angle_gamma   90.00
#
_symmetry.space_group_name_H-M   'P 1'
#
loop_
_entity.id
_entity.type
_entity.pdbx_description
1 polymer ?
#
loop_
_entity_poly.entity_id
_entity_poly.type
_entity_poly.pdbx_seq_one_letter_code
_entity_poly.pdbx_strand_id
1 'polypeptide(L)'
;MSNVENVDDIASYQHDTLIFYVNGRRIEESRVDPKTTLAVYLRDHLHLTGTKIGCNEGGCGACTVMISEISLTTNKIRHYSANACLMPICAVFGKAVTTVEGIGSVLSKKLHPVQERLAITHGSQCGFCTPGFVMAMYALLRNNPTPTEADINEALQGNLCRCTGYRPILEAFYSFAVKDNGEIKVTEENGCGMGENCCKVSKAGCSTSKMKSLHLSPFAYHHEETMWYQPTSYSALLELKRLHPHARIVSGNSELAIELKFRFIELKVVINPRQVPDLHVVRMDDDGAYMGTGLSITEVDNNLVNFMKELPEEKCGVFQAVHHIVHWFAGKHVRNVASIAGNVVTASPISDLNPVWMASGAKIVLESEERGERTCVIDEHFFLAYRRAAIEADEVMKAIIIPFTKKQAQRREDDIAIVTGAFSAVVDPESLVVNEIRISFGGMAPTTKLALETMKHLTGLKWNHTLLEKGLELIATEFPLPPGVPGGMARYRQALTLSFFLKFFLEVSGKLNIDEIADRNEITTIGNDVPAGLHSTQVYQISYHCQPIGAIIAEDHELARRAANAVKLTYCREPALISIEDAIEADSYLMQPLVIHSSLLENEKVVENDWSKYDHVVEGEVKMGGQEHFYLETQQCVVIPHEDDELEIITSAQGTNEVQMETAKCLGIPAHKIVVKVKRIGGGFGGKESTAPLLSVPAAIAARKLRRPVRITMERYDDMAVTGTRHPFRFNYKVALDASGKFRDFCVTAYSNCGHSLDLSLGVTQRAMVHIDNVYKFPNADIYGRMCRTNLASNTAFRGFGGPQGMFCTETLVKHVAETLNIDHDKLREMNMYEEGACTPFGMHLRQCNIKRTWNECKEASNYEQRLQVVREFNRTNKYRKRGIYMLPTRFGIGFGLKQLNQAGALVLIYTDGSVLVSHGGMEMGQGLHTKILQIAARVLDIPIEKVHIHETASDKVPNASPTAASVGSDMNGLAVQPFKKANPSGKWEDWVRQAYVERVSLSATGFGIIHSEVVDFFNGKGAEMFGYCVYEIKIRPDGVRLTRGPGVYKIPSADDAPRHFNVRLLKGSSNRMGIFSSKAIGEPPLFLGACAFFAIREAVRAFRLDHGLEGYFRFDSPATPEQIRLACEDEILSKVPNLPPKGSYTPWTVQL
;
A
#
# COMPACT_ATOMS: atom_id res chain seq x y z
N MET A 1 25.18 6.29 -56.11
CA MET A 1 23.70 6.38 -56.11
C MET A 1 23.16 4.96 -56.16
N SER A 2 22.40 4.54 -55.15
CA SER A 2 21.41 3.44 -55.22
C SER A 2 20.80 3.25 -53.83
N ASN A 3 19.47 3.33 -53.75
CA ASN A 3 18.61 2.84 -52.68
C ASN A 3 19.02 3.23 -51.23
N VAL A 4 18.76 4.49 -50.88
CA VAL A 4 18.10 4.75 -49.59
C VAL A 4 16.61 4.56 -49.86
N GLU A 5 15.98 3.59 -49.21
CA GLU A 5 14.53 3.38 -49.30
C GLU A 5 13.78 4.48 -48.55
N ASN A 6 12.58 4.82 -49.00
CA ASN A 6 11.90 6.06 -48.61
C ASN A 6 11.25 5.92 -47.21
N VAL A 7 12.01 6.28 -46.16
CA VAL A 7 11.67 6.06 -44.74
C VAL A 7 10.33 6.68 -44.30
N ASP A 8 9.83 7.66 -45.06
CA ASP A 8 8.55 8.33 -44.82
C ASP A 8 7.33 7.59 -45.38
N ASP A 9 7.49 6.56 -46.23
CA ASP A 9 6.35 5.80 -46.75
C ASP A 9 5.78 4.84 -45.68
N ILE A 10 4.59 5.15 -45.15
CA ILE A 10 3.89 4.31 -44.15
C ILE A 10 3.61 2.89 -44.70
N ALA A 11 3.42 2.71 -46.01
CA ALA A 11 3.23 1.39 -46.61
C ALA A 11 4.50 0.52 -46.59
N SER A 12 5.67 1.11 -46.33
CA SER A 12 6.94 0.39 -46.16
C SER A 12 7.15 -0.22 -44.76
N TYR A 13 6.26 0.05 -43.79
CA TYR A 13 6.39 -0.40 -42.39
C TYR A 13 6.06 -1.90 -42.20
N GLN A 14 6.71 -2.79 -42.97
CA GLN A 14 6.41 -4.22 -43.01
C GLN A 14 7.11 -5.03 -41.91
N HIS A 15 6.54 -5.06 -40.70
CA HIS A 15 7.01 -5.90 -39.59
C HIS A 15 5.90 -6.75 -38.96
N ASP A 16 5.46 -7.79 -39.68
CA ASP A 16 4.55 -8.86 -39.21
C ASP A 16 5.09 -9.65 -37.98
N THR A 17 6.25 -9.27 -37.45
CA THR A 17 6.91 -9.91 -36.31
C THR A 17 7.52 -8.87 -35.40
N LEU A 18 7.08 -8.87 -34.15
CA LEU A 18 7.65 -8.12 -33.03
C LEU A 18 8.96 -8.78 -32.59
N ILE A 19 10.08 -8.08 -32.80
CA ILE A 19 11.42 -8.58 -32.49
C ILE A 19 12.02 -7.78 -31.32
N PHE A 20 12.46 -8.46 -30.27
CA PHE A 20 13.09 -7.84 -29.09
C PHE A 20 14.02 -8.84 -28.36
N TYR A 21 14.57 -8.47 -27.21
CA TYR A 21 15.43 -9.34 -26.41
C TYR A 21 14.95 -9.45 -24.97
N VAL A 22 15.06 -10.63 -24.36
CA VAL A 22 14.80 -10.89 -22.94
C VAL A 22 15.96 -11.67 -22.35
N ASN A 23 16.62 -11.14 -21.32
CA ASN A 23 17.76 -11.76 -20.64
C ASN A 23 18.87 -12.20 -21.62
N GLY A 24 19.11 -11.40 -22.67
CA GLY A 24 20.08 -11.67 -23.74
C GLY A 24 19.59 -12.58 -24.86
N ARG A 25 18.50 -13.34 -24.67
CA ARG A 25 17.88 -14.16 -25.73
C ARG A 25 17.05 -13.28 -26.66
N ARG A 26 17.23 -13.42 -27.98
CA ARG A 26 16.35 -12.82 -28.99
C ARG A 26 15.00 -13.51 -28.99
N ILE A 27 13.93 -12.72 -29.04
CA ILE A 27 12.54 -13.13 -29.17
C ILE A 27 12.00 -12.62 -30.51
N GLU A 28 11.21 -13.45 -31.18
CA GLU A 28 10.44 -13.13 -32.39
C GLU A 28 9.01 -13.58 -32.10
N GLU A 29 8.05 -12.65 -32.16
CA GLU A 29 6.64 -12.92 -31.90
C GLU A 29 5.79 -12.42 -33.07
N SER A 30 4.89 -13.26 -33.56
CA SER A 30 4.03 -12.96 -34.72
C SER A 30 2.55 -12.94 -34.38
N ARG A 31 2.12 -13.52 -33.24
CA ARG A 31 0.71 -13.65 -32.86
C ARG A 31 0.51 -13.29 -31.38
N VAL A 32 0.60 -12.00 -31.10
CA VAL A 32 0.30 -11.43 -29.78
C VAL A 32 -0.57 -10.18 -29.93
N ASP A 33 -1.59 -10.03 -29.10
CA ASP A 33 -2.41 -8.82 -29.05
C ASP A 33 -1.52 -7.62 -28.59
N PRO A 34 -1.47 -6.48 -29.31
CA PRO A 34 -0.75 -5.27 -28.87
C PRO A 34 -1.18 -4.73 -27.50
N LYS A 35 -2.38 -5.07 -27.03
CA LYS A 35 -2.89 -4.76 -25.67
C LYS A 35 -2.26 -5.66 -24.59
N THR A 36 -1.57 -6.75 -24.95
CA THR A 36 -0.84 -7.63 -24.02
C THR A 36 0.29 -6.88 -23.34
N THR A 37 0.33 -6.95 -22.01
CA THR A 37 1.38 -6.30 -21.21
C THR A 37 2.63 -7.18 -21.14
N LEU A 38 3.80 -6.54 -21.01
CA LEU A 38 5.08 -7.23 -20.85
C LEU A 38 5.08 -8.17 -19.62
N ALA A 39 4.36 -7.83 -18.55
CA ALA A 39 4.22 -8.71 -17.39
C ALA A 39 3.48 -10.01 -17.73
N VAL A 40 2.40 -9.95 -18.52
CA VAL A 40 1.68 -11.15 -18.96
C VAL A 40 2.56 -11.97 -19.90
N TYR A 41 3.18 -11.33 -20.90
CA TYR A 41 4.03 -12.03 -21.88
C TYR A 41 5.22 -12.75 -21.22
N LEU A 42 5.95 -12.08 -20.33
CA LEU A 42 7.07 -12.68 -19.58
C LEU A 42 6.65 -13.93 -18.80
N ARG A 43 5.46 -13.92 -18.19
CA ARG A 43 5.00 -14.96 -17.27
C ARG A 43 4.31 -16.13 -17.96
N ASP A 44 3.39 -15.83 -18.87
CA ASP A 44 2.47 -16.83 -19.41
C ASP A 44 2.90 -17.31 -20.82
N HIS A 45 3.72 -16.54 -21.57
CA HIS A 45 4.33 -16.97 -22.85
C HIS A 45 5.80 -17.41 -22.71
N LEU A 46 6.62 -16.69 -21.92
CA LEU A 46 8.05 -17.01 -21.73
C LEU A 46 8.36 -17.77 -20.43
N HIS A 47 7.37 -17.97 -19.55
CA HIS A 47 7.49 -18.68 -18.27
C HIS A 47 8.55 -18.12 -17.28
N LEU A 48 8.97 -16.87 -17.48
CA LEU A 48 9.80 -16.07 -16.57
C LEU A 48 8.95 -15.51 -15.44
N THR A 49 8.47 -16.41 -14.58
CA THR A 49 7.51 -16.12 -13.51
C THR A 49 8.10 -15.33 -12.33
N GLY A 50 9.39 -14.98 -12.34
CA GLY A 50 10.07 -14.14 -11.36
C GLY A 50 9.47 -12.74 -11.26
N THR A 51 9.12 -12.13 -12.40
CA THR A 51 8.33 -10.89 -12.46
C THR A 51 6.92 -11.16 -11.89
N LYS A 52 6.47 -10.38 -10.89
CA LYS A 52 5.20 -10.60 -10.19
C LYS A 52 4.15 -9.56 -10.57
N ILE A 53 2.88 -9.93 -10.42
CA ILE A 53 1.73 -9.04 -10.59
C ILE A 53 1.03 -8.96 -9.23
N GLY A 54 0.93 -7.77 -8.64
CA GLY A 54 0.33 -7.57 -7.31
C GLY A 54 -0.68 -6.41 -7.18
N CYS A 55 -0.70 -5.51 -8.18
CA CYS A 55 -1.80 -4.54 -8.39
C CYS A 55 -2.24 -4.45 -9.84
N ASN A 56 -1.30 -4.60 -10.80
CA ASN A 56 -1.57 -4.43 -12.22
C ASN A 56 -2.11 -3.00 -12.51
N GLU A 57 -1.47 -2.01 -11.86
CA GLU A 57 -1.76 -0.55 -11.83
C GLU A 57 -0.46 0.30 -11.74
N GLY A 58 0.73 -0.31 -11.91
CA GLY A 58 2.04 0.33 -11.69
C GLY A 58 2.44 0.53 -10.22
N GLY A 59 1.53 1.04 -9.38
CA GLY A 59 1.77 1.55 -8.01
C GLY A 59 2.18 0.54 -6.91
N CYS A 60 2.89 -0.55 -7.23
CA CYS A 60 3.51 -1.43 -6.22
C CYS A 60 4.93 -1.91 -6.55
N GLY A 61 5.41 -1.74 -7.78
CA GLY A 61 6.77 -2.14 -8.19
C GLY A 61 7.07 -3.65 -8.21
N ALA A 62 6.13 -4.54 -7.84
CA ALA A 62 6.36 -5.99 -7.86
C ALA A 62 6.61 -6.56 -9.28
N CYS A 63 6.26 -5.78 -10.32
CA CYS A 63 6.46 -6.07 -11.74
C CYS A 63 7.66 -5.34 -12.35
N THR A 64 8.53 -4.72 -11.54
CA THR A 64 9.65 -3.91 -12.06
C THR A 64 10.67 -4.78 -12.81
N VAL A 65 10.99 -4.36 -14.03
CA VAL A 65 12.04 -4.90 -14.89
C VAL A 65 12.99 -3.77 -15.31
N MET A 66 14.17 -4.12 -15.81
CA MET A 66 15.05 -3.14 -16.46
C MET A 66 14.88 -3.20 -17.98
N ILE A 67 14.64 -2.05 -18.61
CA ILE A 67 14.67 -1.91 -20.07
C ILE A 67 16.01 -1.29 -20.47
N SER A 68 16.55 -1.73 -21.61
CA SER A 68 17.72 -1.14 -22.26
C SER A 68 17.39 -0.77 -23.70
N GLU A 69 17.74 0.45 -24.10
CA GLU A 69 17.42 1.02 -25.40
C GLU A 69 18.51 1.99 -25.88
N ILE A 70 18.43 2.47 -27.13
CA ILE A 70 19.32 3.54 -27.60
C ILE A 70 18.65 4.89 -27.31
N SER A 71 19.33 5.75 -26.53
CA SER A 71 18.91 7.13 -26.31
C SER A 71 19.14 7.93 -27.60
N LEU A 72 18.09 8.55 -28.13
CA LEU A 72 18.17 9.38 -29.34
C LEU A 72 19.03 10.64 -29.10
N THR A 73 18.95 11.22 -27.90
CA THR A 73 19.70 12.43 -27.50
C THR A 73 21.21 12.20 -27.34
N THR A 74 21.65 11.00 -26.96
CA THR A 74 23.08 10.71 -26.66
C THR A 74 23.71 9.67 -27.57
N ASN A 75 22.91 8.96 -28.38
CA ASN A 75 23.30 7.85 -29.23
C ASN A 75 23.96 6.66 -28.48
N LYS A 76 23.77 6.59 -27.15
CA LYS A 76 24.32 5.58 -26.24
C LYS A 76 23.22 4.65 -25.73
N ILE A 77 23.61 3.50 -25.16
CA ILE A 77 22.67 2.61 -24.46
C ILE A 77 22.23 3.28 -23.16
N ARG A 78 20.92 3.47 -22.99
CA ARG A 78 20.25 3.89 -21.75
C ARG A 78 19.72 2.64 -21.02
N HIS A 79 19.78 2.63 -19.70
CA HIS A 79 19.11 1.64 -18.85
C HIS A 79 18.08 2.35 -17.96
N TYR A 80 16.90 1.78 -17.77
CA TYR A 80 15.91 2.32 -16.83
C TYR A 80 15.01 1.23 -16.24
N SER A 81 14.47 1.47 -15.04
CA SER A 81 13.45 0.60 -14.42
C SER A 81 12.05 0.97 -14.91
N ALA A 82 11.22 -0.02 -15.21
CA ALA A 82 9.84 0.18 -15.69
C ALA A 82 8.89 -0.88 -15.12
N ASN A 83 7.62 -0.51 -14.94
CA ASN A 83 6.58 -1.45 -14.52
C ASN A 83 6.11 -2.30 -15.71
N ALA A 84 6.47 -3.59 -15.74
CA ALA A 84 6.09 -4.49 -16.84
C ALA A 84 4.55 -4.66 -16.99
N CYS A 85 3.77 -4.39 -15.94
CA CYS A 85 2.30 -4.46 -16.00
C CYS A 85 1.63 -3.29 -16.73
N LEU A 86 2.36 -2.18 -17.00
CA LEU A 86 1.84 -1.05 -17.78
C LEU A 86 2.45 -0.96 -19.18
N MET A 87 3.59 -1.61 -19.42
CA MET A 87 4.29 -1.62 -20.71
C MET A 87 3.58 -2.54 -21.73
N PRO A 88 3.08 -2.04 -22.88
CA PRO A 88 2.63 -2.90 -23.98
C PRO A 88 3.78 -3.72 -24.56
N ILE A 89 3.52 -4.94 -25.01
CA ILE A 89 4.57 -5.80 -25.59
C ILE A 89 5.18 -5.18 -26.86
N CYS A 90 4.37 -4.53 -27.70
CA CYS A 90 4.85 -3.81 -28.89
C CYS A 90 5.79 -2.63 -28.56
N ALA A 91 5.71 -2.05 -27.35
CA ALA A 91 6.56 -0.93 -26.93
C ALA A 91 8.02 -1.32 -26.58
N VAL A 92 8.35 -2.62 -26.63
CA VAL A 92 9.74 -3.12 -26.50
C VAL A 92 10.35 -3.60 -27.83
N PHE A 93 9.73 -3.31 -28.98
CA PHE A 93 10.35 -3.57 -30.30
C PHE A 93 11.77 -3.00 -30.40
N GLY A 94 12.73 -3.85 -30.77
CA GLY A 94 14.17 -3.53 -30.84
C GLY A 94 14.89 -3.39 -29.49
N LYS A 95 14.18 -3.38 -28.35
CA LYS A 95 14.74 -3.16 -27.01
C LYS A 95 15.20 -4.46 -26.35
N ALA A 96 15.96 -4.33 -25.26
CA ALA A 96 16.35 -5.46 -24.42
C ALA A 96 15.78 -5.34 -22.99
N VAL A 97 14.98 -6.33 -22.60
CA VAL A 97 14.40 -6.50 -21.26
C VAL A 97 15.32 -7.36 -20.41
N THR A 98 15.52 -6.98 -19.15
CA THR A 98 16.18 -7.81 -18.13
C THR A 98 15.23 -8.02 -16.95
N THR A 99 15.03 -9.28 -16.56
CA THR A 99 14.22 -9.70 -15.39
C THR A 99 15.12 -10.17 -14.25
N VAL A 100 14.52 -10.53 -13.10
CA VAL A 100 15.26 -11.00 -11.92
C VAL A 100 16.08 -12.27 -12.19
N GLU A 101 15.61 -13.13 -13.09
CA GLU A 101 16.31 -14.34 -13.54
C GLU A 101 17.55 -14.00 -14.39
N GLY A 102 17.53 -12.88 -15.12
CA GLY A 102 18.57 -12.49 -16.07
C GLY A 102 19.85 -11.92 -15.43
N ILE A 103 19.83 -11.62 -14.13
CA ILE A 103 21.00 -11.03 -13.44
C ILE A 103 21.78 -12.04 -12.58
N GLY A 104 21.18 -13.19 -12.25
CA GLY A 104 21.76 -14.22 -11.38
C GLY A 104 20.69 -15.20 -10.87
N SER A 105 21.11 -16.42 -10.53
CA SER A 105 20.23 -17.47 -10.00
C SER A 105 21.00 -18.52 -9.19
N VAL A 106 20.27 -19.29 -8.37
CA VAL A 106 20.85 -20.47 -7.67
C VAL A 106 21.18 -21.62 -8.63
N LEU A 107 20.46 -21.76 -9.74
CA LEU A 107 20.70 -22.79 -10.76
C LEU A 107 22.02 -22.54 -11.50
N SER A 108 22.31 -21.28 -11.82
CA SER A 108 23.59 -20.84 -12.39
C SER A 108 24.71 -20.71 -11.34
N LYS A 109 24.48 -21.14 -10.09
CA LYS A 109 25.41 -21.07 -8.94
C LYS A 109 26.03 -19.69 -8.67
N LYS A 110 25.43 -18.62 -9.21
CA LYS A 110 25.89 -17.22 -9.06
C LYS A 110 24.67 -16.33 -8.92
N LEU A 111 24.47 -15.81 -7.72
CA LEU A 111 23.57 -14.69 -7.46
C LEU A 111 24.27 -13.37 -7.82
N HIS A 112 23.49 -12.36 -8.18
CA HIS A 112 23.98 -10.98 -8.24
C HIS A 112 24.16 -10.44 -6.81
N PRO A 113 25.14 -9.58 -6.50
CA PRO A 113 25.31 -9.02 -5.16
C PRO A 113 24.05 -8.32 -4.61
N VAL A 114 23.20 -7.76 -5.48
CA VAL A 114 21.89 -7.19 -5.10
C VAL A 114 20.91 -8.25 -4.59
N GLN A 115 20.89 -9.44 -5.19
CA GLN A 115 20.06 -10.57 -4.74
C GLN A 115 20.61 -11.15 -3.43
N GLU A 116 21.93 -11.33 -3.36
CA GLU A 116 22.64 -11.91 -2.22
C GLU A 116 22.52 -11.03 -0.98
N ARG A 117 22.92 -9.76 -1.06
CA ARG A 117 22.89 -8.83 0.09
C ARG A 117 21.47 -8.69 0.66
N LEU A 118 20.46 -8.59 -0.22
CA LEU A 118 19.05 -8.49 0.19
C LEU A 118 18.52 -9.76 0.88
N ALA A 119 19.05 -10.94 0.53
CA ALA A 119 18.71 -12.19 1.21
C ALA A 119 19.38 -12.29 2.59
N ILE A 120 20.69 -12.03 2.67
CA ILE A 120 21.46 -12.22 3.91
C ILE A 120 21.17 -11.17 5.00
N THR A 121 20.74 -9.95 4.64
CA THR A 121 20.24 -8.95 5.62
C THR A 121 18.78 -9.19 6.05
N HIS A 122 18.15 -10.27 5.58
CA HIS A 122 16.73 -10.58 5.83
C HIS A 122 15.75 -9.55 5.22
N GLY A 123 16.15 -8.87 4.14
CA GLY A 123 15.30 -7.97 3.35
C GLY A 123 14.18 -8.66 2.55
N SER A 124 13.99 -9.97 2.74
CA SER A 124 12.91 -10.76 2.12
C SER A 124 12.20 -11.62 3.15
N GLN A 125 10.87 -11.46 3.25
CA GLN A 125 9.98 -12.31 4.04
C GLN A 125 9.14 -13.20 3.12
N CYS A 126 7.94 -12.77 2.69
CA CYS A 126 7.09 -13.56 1.77
C CYS A 126 7.65 -13.67 0.34
N GLY A 127 8.73 -12.96 0.01
CA GLY A 127 9.41 -13.01 -1.28
C GLY A 127 8.71 -12.30 -2.45
N PHE A 128 7.43 -11.93 -2.33
CA PHE A 128 6.64 -11.48 -3.48
C PHE A 128 7.05 -10.09 -4.03
N CYS A 129 7.47 -9.17 -3.17
CA CYS A 129 8.03 -7.87 -3.61
C CYS A 129 9.49 -7.96 -4.05
N THR A 130 10.24 -8.97 -3.59
CA THR A 130 11.69 -9.05 -3.67
C THR A 130 12.24 -8.89 -5.10
N PRO A 131 11.66 -9.51 -6.15
CA PRO A 131 12.06 -9.26 -7.55
C PRO A 131 12.02 -7.78 -7.96
N GLY A 132 10.99 -7.05 -7.53
CA GLY A 132 10.81 -5.63 -7.85
C GLY A 132 11.91 -4.74 -7.25
N PHE A 133 12.19 -4.93 -5.96
CA PHE A 133 13.29 -4.25 -5.25
C PHE A 133 14.65 -4.58 -5.86
N VAL A 134 14.90 -5.85 -6.20
CA VAL A 134 16.14 -6.28 -6.86
C VAL A 134 16.31 -5.60 -8.22
N MET A 135 15.27 -5.54 -9.05
CA MET A 135 15.37 -4.92 -10.37
C MET A 135 15.44 -3.39 -10.33
N ALA A 136 14.82 -2.75 -9.33
CA ALA A 136 14.96 -1.32 -9.08
C ALA A 136 16.42 -0.96 -8.74
N MET A 137 17.01 -1.64 -7.75
CA MET A 137 18.40 -1.41 -7.34
C MET A 137 19.41 -1.82 -8.42
N TYR A 138 19.13 -2.88 -9.19
CA TYR A 138 19.95 -3.26 -10.34
C TYR A 138 19.94 -2.15 -11.41
N ALA A 139 18.77 -1.61 -11.78
CA ALA A 139 18.67 -0.53 -12.75
C ALA A 139 19.38 0.76 -12.29
N LEU A 140 19.40 1.06 -10.98
CA LEU A 140 20.20 2.14 -10.42
C LEU A 140 21.70 1.87 -10.63
N LEU A 141 22.23 0.76 -10.10
CA LEU A 141 23.66 0.42 -10.17
C LEU A 141 24.21 0.30 -11.59
N ARG A 142 23.35 -0.01 -12.57
CA ARG A 142 23.71 -0.05 -13.98
C ARG A 142 24.02 1.32 -14.58
N ASN A 143 23.39 2.38 -14.06
CA ASN A 143 23.59 3.78 -14.46
C ASN A 143 24.58 4.50 -13.55
N ASN A 144 24.40 4.41 -12.23
CA ASN A 144 25.29 4.97 -11.21
C ASN A 144 25.89 3.83 -10.35
N PRO A 145 27.13 3.38 -10.61
CA PRO A 145 27.81 2.33 -9.81
C PRO A 145 28.16 2.75 -8.39
N THR A 146 28.13 4.06 -8.10
CA THR A 146 28.51 4.70 -6.83
C THR A 146 27.37 5.58 -6.31
N PRO A 147 26.19 5.00 -5.98
CA PRO A 147 25.03 5.76 -5.56
C PRO A 147 25.22 6.38 -4.17
N THR A 148 24.45 7.42 -3.89
CA THR A 148 24.19 7.94 -2.54
C THR A 148 22.99 7.22 -1.91
N GLU A 149 22.76 7.41 -0.60
CA GLU A 149 21.50 6.96 0.02
C GLU A 149 20.27 7.65 -0.60
N ALA A 150 20.41 8.88 -1.11
CA ALA A 150 19.34 9.60 -1.79
C ALA A 150 18.96 8.98 -3.15
N ASP A 151 19.97 8.62 -3.97
CA ASP A 151 19.75 7.90 -5.24
C ASP A 151 19.01 6.56 -5.01
N ILE A 152 19.38 5.85 -3.93
CA ILE A 152 18.78 4.58 -3.55
C ILE A 152 17.31 4.78 -3.16
N ASN A 153 17.00 5.76 -2.32
CA ASN A 153 15.62 6.02 -1.91
C ASN A 153 14.75 6.45 -3.10
N GLU A 154 15.24 7.34 -3.96
CA GLU A 154 14.51 7.80 -5.14
C GLU A 154 14.24 6.66 -6.14
N ALA A 155 15.18 5.72 -6.31
CA ALA A 155 14.99 4.52 -7.12
C ALA A 155 13.94 3.54 -6.58
N LEU A 156 13.64 3.60 -5.27
CA LEU A 156 12.77 2.65 -4.55
C LEU A 156 11.37 3.20 -4.23
N GLN A 157 11.09 4.48 -4.44
CA GLN A 157 9.75 5.09 -4.26
C GLN A 157 8.62 4.29 -4.94
N GLY A 158 8.92 3.60 -6.05
CA GLY A 158 7.96 2.77 -6.78
C GLY A 158 7.71 1.36 -6.22
N ASN A 159 8.37 0.94 -5.14
CA ASN A 159 8.34 -0.43 -4.62
C ASN A 159 7.68 -0.53 -3.23
N LEU A 160 6.59 -1.30 -3.13
CA LEU A 160 5.89 -1.52 -1.85
C LEU A 160 6.28 -2.85 -1.18
N CYS A 161 6.31 -2.86 0.15
CA CYS A 161 6.46 -4.07 0.97
C CYS A 161 5.53 -4.08 2.20
N ARG A 162 4.65 -5.08 2.30
CA ARG A 162 3.75 -5.27 3.46
C ARG A 162 4.39 -6.01 4.65
N CYS A 163 5.63 -6.51 4.52
CA CYS A 163 6.20 -7.50 5.44
C CYS A 163 7.39 -6.98 6.27
N THR A 164 8.38 -6.36 5.63
CA THR A 164 9.71 -6.12 6.23
C THR A 164 9.84 -4.84 7.06
N GLY A 165 8.89 -3.90 6.93
CA GLY A 165 9.04 -2.55 7.47
C GLY A 165 10.19 -1.76 6.83
N TYR A 166 10.61 -2.13 5.61
CA TYR A 166 11.68 -1.55 4.78
C TYR A 166 13.10 -1.56 5.35
N ARG A 167 13.30 -1.49 6.67
CA ARG A 167 14.62 -1.35 7.31
C ARG A 167 15.70 -2.33 6.80
N PRO A 168 15.48 -3.67 6.75
CA PRO A 168 16.51 -4.60 6.25
C PRO A 168 16.74 -4.54 4.73
N ILE A 169 15.80 -3.94 3.97
CA ILE A 169 15.94 -3.65 2.53
C ILE A 169 16.85 -2.43 2.34
N LEU A 170 16.59 -1.36 3.08
CA LEU A 170 17.42 -0.16 3.07
C LEU A 170 18.85 -0.48 3.54
N GLU A 171 19.01 -1.32 4.57
CA GLU A 171 20.34 -1.77 5.03
C GLU A 171 21.07 -2.64 3.99
N ALA A 172 20.34 -3.49 3.23
CA ALA A 172 20.92 -4.21 2.10
C ALA A 172 21.47 -3.26 1.02
N PHE A 173 20.72 -2.19 0.72
CA PHE A 173 21.02 -1.33 -0.42
C PHE A 173 21.95 -0.17 -0.10
N TYR A 174 21.85 0.44 1.09
CA TYR A 174 22.83 1.40 1.60
C TYR A 174 24.24 0.79 1.74
N SER A 175 24.37 -0.54 1.77
CA SER A 175 25.68 -1.21 1.70
C SER A 175 26.43 -0.98 0.36
N PHE A 176 25.72 -0.53 -0.69
CA PHE A 176 26.29 -0.09 -1.97
C PHE A 176 26.51 1.43 -2.03
N ALA A 177 26.02 2.20 -1.04
CA ALA A 177 26.19 3.65 -1.04
C ALA A 177 27.66 4.03 -0.78
N VAL A 178 28.14 5.04 -1.49
CA VAL A 178 29.39 5.72 -1.16
C VAL A 178 29.13 6.68 0.00
N LYS A 179 30.02 6.64 1.01
CA LYS A 179 30.03 7.59 2.12
C LYS A 179 30.88 8.81 1.78
N ASP A 180 30.70 9.91 2.51
CA ASP A 180 31.39 11.18 2.27
C ASP A 180 32.94 11.11 2.34
N ASN A 181 33.50 10.01 2.87
CA ASN A 181 34.93 9.73 2.86
C ASN A 181 35.46 9.05 1.57
N GLY A 182 34.60 8.84 0.56
CA GLY A 182 35.00 8.43 -0.79
C GLY A 182 35.35 6.95 -1.00
N GLU A 183 35.15 6.08 0.00
CA GLU A 183 35.48 4.65 -0.11
C GLU A 183 34.52 3.89 -1.05
N ILE A 184 35.02 3.48 -2.22
CA ILE A 184 34.28 2.69 -3.22
C ILE A 184 34.13 1.24 -2.74
N LYS A 185 32.88 0.78 -2.57
CA LYS A 185 32.54 -0.60 -2.12
C LYS A 185 32.19 -1.59 -3.24
N VAL A 186 32.41 -1.22 -4.50
CA VAL A 186 32.09 -2.04 -5.68
C VAL A 186 33.24 -1.97 -6.68
N THR A 187 34.05 -3.02 -6.75
CA THR A 187 35.05 -3.22 -7.82
C THR A 187 34.37 -3.78 -9.08
N GLU A 188 34.95 -3.53 -10.26
CA GLU A 188 34.42 -4.01 -11.56
C GLU A 188 34.29 -5.55 -11.65
N GLU A 189 35.05 -6.28 -10.81
CA GLU A 189 35.00 -7.74 -10.66
C GLU A 189 33.63 -8.27 -10.21
N ASN A 190 32.78 -7.42 -9.62
CA ASN A 190 31.37 -7.72 -9.32
C ASN A 190 30.49 -7.76 -10.59
N GLY A 191 31.06 -8.23 -11.70
CA GLY A 191 30.50 -8.16 -13.04
C GLY A 191 29.15 -8.86 -13.17
N CYS A 192 28.28 -8.18 -13.92
CA CYS A 192 26.95 -8.61 -14.39
C CYS A 192 26.85 -10.13 -14.65
N GLY A 193 25.71 -10.74 -14.30
CA GLY A 193 25.46 -12.18 -14.48
C GLY A 193 25.66 -12.73 -15.90
N MET A 194 25.65 -11.85 -16.92
CA MET A 194 25.97 -12.18 -18.31
C MET A 194 27.45 -12.61 -18.54
N GLY A 195 28.35 -12.38 -17.58
CA GLY A 195 29.77 -12.74 -17.69
C GLY A 195 30.47 -12.01 -18.84
N GLU A 196 31.16 -12.75 -19.71
CA GLU A 196 31.79 -12.21 -20.92
C GLU A 196 30.79 -11.54 -21.87
N ASN A 197 29.51 -11.98 -21.88
CA ASN A 197 28.43 -11.36 -22.65
C ASN A 197 27.86 -10.08 -22.00
N CYS A 198 28.47 -9.58 -20.92
CA CYS A 198 28.09 -8.29 -20.35
C CYS A 198 28.45 -7.16 -21.32
N CYS A 199 27.49 -6.29 -21.64
CA CYS A 199 27.71 -5.14 -22.55
C CYS A 199 28.70 -4.06 -22.04
N LYS A 200 29.25 -4.18 -20.82
CA LYS A 200 30.43 -3.41 -20.36
C LYS A 200 31.77 -4.18 -20.50
N VAL A 201 31.73 -5.51 -20.59
CA VAL A 201 32.91 -6.40 -20.72
C VAL A 201 33.18 -6.74 -22.19
N SER A 202 32.13 -7.06 -22.95
CA SER A 202 32.22 -7.40 -24.37
C SER A 202 32.53 -6.16 -25.23
N LYS A 203 33.82 -5.80 -25.39
CA LYS A 203 34.25 -4.87 -26.44
C LYS A 203 34.08 -5.45 -27.86
N ALA A 204 33.68 -6.72 -27.99
CA ALA A 204 33.33 -7.38 -29.24
C ALA A 204 31.96 -8.07 -29.16
N GLY A 205 31.20 -8.02 -30.25
CA GLY A 205 30.32 -9.13 -30.65
C GLY A 205 28.85 -9.14 -30.23
N CYS A 206 28.44 -8.57 -29.08
CA CYS A 206 27.05 -8.70 -28.59
C CYS A 206 26.00 -7.81 -29.32
N SER A 207 25.96 -7.89 -30.65
CA SER A 207 24.88 -7.40 -31.54
C SER A 207 24.51 -5.92 -31.45
N THR A 208 25.30 -5.05 -30.84
CA THR A 208 24.97 -3.62 -30.64
C THR A 208 24.61 -2.89 -31.93
N SER A 209 25.20 -3.27 -33.07
CA SER A 209 24.81 -2.82 -34.40
C SER A 209 23.41 -3.30 -34.82
N LYS A 210 23.10 -4.59 -34.66
CA LYS A 210 21.80 -5.20 -35.01
C LYS A 210 20.66 -4.74 -34.08
N MET A 211 20.92 -4.59 -32.78
CA MET A 211 19.95 -4.02 -31.84
C MET A 211 19.67 -2.55 -32.19
N LYS A 212 20.70 -1.77 -32.53
CA LYS A 212 20.56 -0.38 -32.94
C LYS A 212 19.83 -0.22 -34.28
N SER A 213 20.11 -1.05 -35.28
CA SER A 213 19.40 -1.00 -36.58
C SER A 213 17.93 -1.39 -36.46
N LEU A 214 17.59 -2.27 -35.51
CA LEU A 214 16.21 -2.70 -35.26
C LEU A 214 15.43 -1.69 -34.41
N HIS A 215 16.02 -1.21 -33.30
CA HIS A 215 15.40 -0.22 -32.40
C HIS A 215 15.09 1.11 -33.09
N LEU A 216 15.89 1.49 -34.10
CA LEU A 216 15.73 2.72 -34.88
C LEU A 216 15.08 2.50 -36.25
N SER A 217 14.45 1.34 -36.49
CA SER A 217 13.65 1.11 -37.70
C SER A 217 12.17 1.45 -37.45
N PRO A 218 11.43 1.95 -38.47
CA PRO A 218 9.99 2.09 -38.38
C PRO A 218 9.36 0.71 -38.15
N PHE A 219 8.28 0.67 -37.38
CA PHE A 219 7.59 -0.57 -37.02
C PHE A 219 6.09 -0.38 -37.08
N ALA A 220 5.40 -1.22 -37.84
CA ALA A 220 3.96 -1.39 -37.75
C ALA A 220 3.65 -2.87 -37.57
N TYR A 221 2.62 -3.17 -36.78
CA TYR A 221 2.22 -4.53 -36.44
C TYR A 221 0.70 -4.62 -36.27
N HIS A 222 0.12 -5.69 -36.82
CA HIS A 222 -1.32 -5.88 -36.95
C HIS A 222 -1.80 -7.14 -36.22
N HIS A 223 -2.87 -7.03 -35.43
CA HIS A 223 -3.51 -8.19 -34.79
C HIS A 223 -5.03 -7.98 -34.71
N GLU A 224 -5.79 -8.83 -35.40
CA GLU A 224 -7.27 -8.80 -35.47
C GLU A 224 -7.84 -7.46 -35.93
N GLU A 225 -8.23 -6.57 -35.00
CA GLU A 225 -8.70 -5.21 -35.26
C GLU A 225 -7.76 -4.11 -34.70
N THR A 226 -6.64 -4.48 -34.08
CA THR A 226 -5.70 -3.55 -33.45
C THR A 226 -4.45 -3.39 -34.30
N MET A 227 -4.28 -2.19 -34.85
CA MET A 227 -3.08 -1.75 -35.55
C MET A 227 -2.18 -0.92 -34.62
N TRP A 228 -0.90 -1.28 -34.56
CA TRP A 228 0.14 -0.54 -33.84
C TRP A 228 1.13 0.06 -34.84
N TYR A 229 1.45 1.36 -34.68
CA TYR A 229 2.48 2.07 -35.43
C TYR A 229 3.54 2.66 -34.50
N GLN A 230 4.78 2.69 -34.95
CA GLN A 230 5.92 3.32 -34.27
C GLN A 230 6.79 4.03 -35.32
N PRO A 231 6.46 5.29 -35.67
CA PRO A 231 7.19 6.07 -36.67
C PRO A 231 8.56 6.52 -36.16
N THR A 232 9.49 6.67 -37.12
CA THR A 232 10.87 7.15 -36.92
C THR A 232 11.12 8.56 -37.44
N SER A 233 10.21 9.11 -38.26
CA SER A 233 10.23 10.50 -38.73
C SER A 233 9.01 11.27 -38.21
N TYR A 234 9.14 12.58 -38.09
CA TYR A 234 8.06 13.45 -37.60
C TYR A 234 6.98 13.68 -38.68
N SER A 235 7.39 13.73 -39.95
CA SER A 235 6.54 13.64 -41.15
C SER A 235 5.56 12.48 -41.07
N ALA A 236 6.05 11.24 -40.94
CA ALA A 236 5.18 10.06 -40.86
C ALA A 236 4.31 10.04 -39.59
N LEU A 237 4.74 10.67 -38.50
CA LEU A 237 3.91 10.84 -37.30
C LEU A 237 2.73 11.80 -37.53
N LEU A 238 2.95 12.91 -38.24
CA LEU A 238 1.88 13.84 -38.62
C LEU A 238 0.93 13.19 -39.63
N GLU A 239 1.44 12.47 -40.63
CA GLU A 239 0.61 11.76 -41.59
C GLU A 239 -0.24 10.66 -40.94
N LEU A 240 0.34 9.83 -40.06
CA LEU A 240 -0.43 8.86 -39.27
C LEU A 240 -1.53 9.51 -38.44
N LYS A 241 -1.36 10.78 -38.03
CA LYS A 241 -2.36 11.54 -37.29
C LYS A 241 -3.41 12.21 -38.16
N ARG A 242 -3.10 12.62 -39.40
CA ARG A 242 -4.10 13.02 -40.41
C ARG A 242 -4.93 11.82 -40.89
N LEU A 243 -4.28 10.68 -41.19
CA LEU A 243 -4.96 9.45 -41.61
C LEU A 243 -5.79 8.82 -40.48
N HIS A 244 -5.35 8.96 -39.22
CA HIS A 244 -6.04 8.44 -38.05
C HIS A 244 -6.18 9.50 -36.92
N PRO A 245 -7.08 10.49 -37.07
CA PRO A 245 -7.26 11.56 -36.07
C PRO A 245 -7.67 11.03 -34.69
N HIS A 246 -8.33 9.88 -34.61
CA HIS A 246 -8.73 9.26 -33.33
C HIS A 246 -7.77 8.17 -32.83
N ALA A 247 -6.62 7.95 -33.49
CA ALA A 247 -5.58 7.05 -32.99
C ALA A 247 -5.03 7.53 -31.63
N ARG A 248 -4.83 6.59 -30.70
CA ARG A 248 -4.28 6.88 -29.38
C ARG A 248 -2.76 6.94 -29.43
N ILE A 249 -2.19 8.06 -29.00
CA ILE A 249 -0.73 8.22 -28.84
C ILE A 249 -0.29 7.56 -27.52
N VAL A 250 0.67 6.64 -27.57
CA VAL A 250 1.14 5.85 -26.43
C VAL A 250 2.66 5.97 -26.28
N SER A 251 3.11 6.79 -25.32
CA SER A 251 4.53 6.92 -24.96
C SER A 251 4.88 6.18 -23.67
N GLY A 252 4.19 6.49 -22.56
CA GLY A 252 4.39 5.83 -21.26
C GLY A 252 3.30 4.84 -20.84
N ASN A 253 2.17 4.84 -21.55
CA ASN A 253 0.96 4.03 -21.30
C ASN A 253 0.32 4.12 -19.89
N SER A 254 0.84 4.95 -18.98
CA SER A 254 0.49 4.96 -17.56
C SER A 254 -0.96 5.36 -17.23
N GLU A 255 -1.63 6.08 -18.14
CA GLU A 255 -3.08 6.41 -18.06
C GLU A 255 -3.91 5.47 -18.94
N LEU A 256 -3.51 5.22 -20.18
CA LEU A 256 -4.29 4.41 -21.12
C LEU A 256 -4.40 2.94 -20.67
N ALA A 257 -3.39 2.39 -19.99
CA ALA A 257 -3.49 1.08 -19.33
C ALA A 257 -4.60 1.01 -18.27
N ILE A 258 -4.84 2.12 -17.55
CA ILE A 258 -5.90 2.22 -16.54
C ILE A 258 -7.28 2.32 -17.22
N GLU A 259 -7.39 3.11 -18.31
CA GLU A 259 -8.63 3.16 -19.09
C GLU A 259 -8.95 1.81 -19.77
N LEU A 260 -7.95 1.14 -20.37
CA LEU A 260 -8.08 -0.22 -20.90
C LEU A 260 -8.60 -1.20 -19.84
N LYS A 261 -7.95 -1.23 -18.67
CA LYS A 261 -8.19 -2.25 -17.63
C LYS A 261 -9.51 -2.05 -16.87
N PHE A 262 -9.91 -0.82 -16.61
CA PHE A 262 -11.07 -0.49 -15.75
C PHE A 262 -12.27 0.12 -16.48
N ARG A 263 -12.12 0.53 -17.75
CA ARG A 263 -13.23 0.99 -18.61
C ARG A 263 -13.44 0.12 -19.85
N PHE A 264 -12.59 -0.88 -20.08
CA PHE A 264 -12.68 -1.85 -21.19
C PHE A 264 -12.80 -1.18 -22.58
N ILE A 265 -12.07 -0.07 -22.79
CA ILE A 265 -12.06 0.64 -24.07
C ILE A 265 -11.42 -0.19 -25.19
N GLU A 266 -11.93 -0.05 -26.41
CA GLU A 266 -11.29 -0.61 -27.61
C GLU A 266 -10.15 0.28 -28.10
N LEU A 267 -9.13 -0.34 -28.71
CA LEU A 267 -8.05 0.34 -29.43
C LEU A 267 -7.93 -0.28 -30.82
N LYS A 268 -8.35 0.47 -31.85
CA LYS A 268 -8.21 0.06 -33.25
C LYS A 268 -6.92 0.56 -33.89
N VAL A 269 -6.48 1.79 -33.56
CA VAL A 269 -5.18 2.33 -33.98
C VAL A 269 -4.43 2.95 -32.80
N VAL A 270 -3.16 2.56 -32.66
CA VAL A 270 -2.23 3.03 -31.61
C VAL A 270 -0.95 3.53 -32.27
N ILE A 271 -0.42 4.67 -31.83
CA ILE A 271 0.82 5.26 -32.35
C ILE A 271 1.81 5.47 -31.18
N ASN A 272 3.01 4.91 -31.26
CA ASN A 272 4.11 5.13 -30.31
C ASN A 272 5.19 6.03 -30.94
N PRO A 273 5.24 7.33 -30.61
CA PRO A 273 6.10 8.29 -31.30
C PRO A 273 7.53 8.33 -30.76
N ARG A 274 7.94 7.40 -29.88
CA ARG A 274 9.21 7.52 -29.13
C ARG A 274 10.48 7.28 -29.94
N GLN A 275 10.38 6.87 -31.21
CA GLN A 275 11.54 6.80 -32.10
C GLN A 275 11.73 8.06 -32.95
N VAL A 276 10.84 9.05 -32.84
CA VAL A 276 10.94 10.31 -33.59
C VAL A 276 11.96 11.26 -32.91
N PRO A 277 13.08 11.64 -33.57
CA PRO A 277 14.12 12.47 -32.98
C PRO A 277 13.67 13.88 -32.60
N ASP A 278 12.78 14.48 -33.40
CA ASP A 278 12.27 15.84 -33.23
C ASP A 278 11.58 16.05 -31.87
N LEU A 279 10.90 15.00 -31.39
CA LEU A 279 10.27 14.97 -30.06
C LEU A 279 11.27 14.82 -28.90
N HIS A 280 12.57 14.76 -29.17
CA HIS A 280 13.63 14.64 -28.16
C HIS A 280 14.58 15.85 -28.15
N VAL A 281 14.27 16.89 -28.92
CA VAL A 281 15.02 18.15 -28.91
C VAL A 281 14.94 18.82 -27.54
N VAL A 282 16.11 19.20 -27.01
CA VAL A 282 16.29 19.99 -25.78
C VAL A 282 17.19 21.16 -26.12
N ARG A 283 16.74 22.38 -25.83
CA ARG A 283 17.50 23.62 -26.06
C ARG A 283 17.04 24.73 -25.11
N MET A 284 17.86 25.75 -24.96
CA MET A 284 17.52 26.96 -24.20
C MET A 284 17.23 28.10 -25.17
N ASP A 285 16.10 28.76 -24.99
CA ASP A 285 15.60 29.87 -25.78
C ASP A 285 15.52 31.14 -24.91
N ASP A 286 15.34 32.31 -25.50
CA ASP A 286 15.27 33.59 -24.77
C ASP A 286 14.13 33.64 -23.73
N ASP A 287 13.02 32.95 -24.01
CA ASP A 287 11.85 32.81 -23.13
C ASP A 287 12.03 31.74 -22.03
N GLY A 288 12.92 30.75 -22.21
CA GLY A 288 13.06 29.60 -21.30
C GLY A 288 13.50 28.30 -21.99
N ALA A 289 13.30 27.16 -21.33
CA ALA A 289 13.73 25.85 -21.81
C ALA A 289 12.71 25.19 -22.73
N TYR A 290 13.10 24.89 -23.97
CA TYR A 290 12.33 24.09 -24.92
C TYR A 290 12.64 22.60 -24.71
N MET A 291 11.60 21.79 -24.49
CA MET A 291 11.72 20.34 -24.23
C MET A 291 10.70 19.54 -25.03
N GLY A 292 11.20 18.68 -25.93
CA GLY A 292 10.39 17.76 -26.73
C GLY A 292 9.62 16.72 -25.91
N THR A 293 8.48 16.25 -26.42
CA THR A 293 7.52 15.41 -25.66
C THR A 293 7.80 13.91 -25.66
N GLY A 294 8.79 13.43 -26.41
CA GLY A 294 9.28 12.05 -26.38
C GLY A 294 10.11 11.74 -25.12
N LEU A 295 10.70 12.80 -24.53
CA LEU A 295 11.40 12.76 -23.25
C LEU A 295 10.51 12.20 -22.15
N SER A 296 11.08 11.30 -21.33
CA SER A 296 10.45 10.90 -20.08
C SER A 296 10.48 12.05 -19.05
N ILE A 297 9.57 12.03 -18.08
CA ILE A 297 9.54 13.01 -16.97
C ILE A 297 10.90 13.02 -16.24
N THR A 298 11.56 11.87 -16.08
CA THR A 298 12.94 11.79 -15.53
C THR A 298 14.00 12.45 -16.44
N GLU A 299 13.84 12.46 -17.76
CA GLU A 299 14.76 13.19 -18.65
C GLU A 299 14.55 14.70 -18.60
N VAL A 300 13.30 15.16 -18.55
CA VAL A 300 12.98 16.58 -18.36
C VAL A 300 13.61 17.07 -17.05
N ASP A 301 13.38 16.36 -15.96
CA ASP A 301 13.94 16.66 -14.64
C ASP A 301 15.47 16.74 -14.64
N ASN A 302 16.14 15.73 -15.20
CA ASN A 302 17.60 15.72 -15.35
C ASN A 302 18.12 16.91 -16.17
N ASN A 303 17.41 17.34 -17.21
CA ASN A 303 17.80 18.51 -18.01
C ASN A 303 17.56 19.82 -17.24
N LEU A 304 16.44 19.98 -16.53
CA LEU A 304 16.19 21.12 -15.65
C LEU A 304 17.28 21.22 -14.58
N VAL A 305 17.62 20.11 -13.92
CA VAL A 305 18.69 20.05 -12.91
C VAL A 305 20.07 20.39 -13.49
N ASN A 306 20.32 20.14 -14.77
CA ASN A 306 21.55 20.60 -15.43
C ASN A 306 21.52 22.09 -15.75
N PHE A 307 20.44 22.60 -16.35
CA PHE A 307 20.27 24.03 -16.62
C PHE A 307 20.35 24.89 -15.35
N MET A 308 19.83 24.41 -14.22
CA MET A 308 19.93 25.09 -12.91
C MET A 308 21.36 25.19 -12.34
N LYS A 309 22.36 24.52 -12.94
CA LYS A 309 23.79 24.67 -12.58
C LYS A 309 24.50 25.76 -13.39
N GLU A 310 23.93 26.14 -14.53
CA GLU A 310 24.53 27.05 -15.52
C GLU A 310 23.84 28.43 -15.54
N LEU A 311 22.62 28.52 -14.98
CA LEU A 311 21.80 29.72 -14.93
C LEU A 311 21.84 30.39 -13.53
N PRO A 312 21.66 31.73 -13.46
CA PRO A 312 21.42 32.42 -12.19
C PRO A 312 20.15 31.89 -11.49
N GLU A 313 20.21 31.73 -10.16
CA GLU A 313 19.11 31.18 -9.35
C GLU A 313 17.79 31.94 -9.56
N GLU A 314 17.85 33.26 -9.74
CA GLU A 314 16.73 34.16 -10.02
C GLU A 314 15.87 33.71 -11.22
N LYS A 315 16.50 33.13 -12.26
CA LYS A 315 15.80 32.59 -13.43
C LYS A 315 15.23 31.18 -13.20
N CYS A 316 15.64 30.49 -12.16
CA CYS A 316 15.47 29.03 -12.01
C CYS A 316 14.25 28.58 -11.21
N GLY A 317 13.55 29.45 -10.46
CA GLY A 317 12.43 29.05 -9.58
C GLY A 317 11.31 28.20 -10.22
N VAL A 318 10.97 28.37 -11.50
CA VAL A 318 10.03 27.49 -12.25
C VAL A 318 10.64 26.10 -12.46
N PHE A 319 11.92 26.04 -12.86
CA PHE A 319 12.64 24.77 -13.02
C PHE A 319 12.79 24.04 -11.67
N GLN A 320 13.05 24.79 -10.59
CA GLN A 320 13.08 24.29 -9.22
C GLN A 320 11.71 23.76 -8.78
N ALA A 321 10.61 24.48 -9.06
CA ALA A 321 9.26 24.07 -8.70
C ALA A 321 8.85 22.78 -9.43
N VAL A 322 9.18 22.65 -10.73
CA VAL A 322 9.00 21.40 -11.48
C VAL A 322 9.83 20.28 -10.88
N HIS A 323 11.13 20.47 -10.67
CA HIS A 323 12.01 19.46 -10.06
C HIS A 323 11.49 18.95 -8.71
N HIS A 324 11.07 19.88 -7.84
CA HIS A 324 10.58 19.57 -6.51
C HIS A 324 9.23 18.82 -6.51
N ILE A 325 8.38 19.04 -7.51
CA ILE A 325 7.15 18.25 -7.72
C ILE A 325 7.46 16.91 -8.42
N VAL A 326 8.43 16.86 -9.33
CA VAL A 326 8.82 15.62 -10.03
C VAL A 326 9.44 14.59 -9.06
N HIS A 327 10.13 15.02 -8.00
CA HIS A 327 10.55 14.14 -6.90
C HIS A 327 9.40 13.30 -6.31
N TRP A 328 8.19 13.84 -6.34
CA TRP A 328 6.95 13.27 -5.80
C TRP A 328 5.99 12.72 -6.86
N PHE A 329 6.27 12.95 -8.14
CA PHE A 329 5.41 12.50 -9.22
C PHE A 329 5.51 10.97 -9.37
N ALA A 330 4.63 10.25 -8.66
CA ALA A 330 4.61 8.79 -8.58
C ALA A 330 5.98 8.17 -8.21
N GLY A 331 6.20 6.89 -8.53
CA GLY A 331 7.51 6.24 -8.36
C GLY A 331 8.41 6.37 -9.60
N LYS A 332 9.74 6.28 -9.42
CA LYS A 332 10.75 6.35 -10.50
C LYS A 332 10.41 5.50 -11.74
N HIS A 333 9.86 4.29 -11.54
CA HIS A 333 9.49 3.37 -12.62
C HIS A 333 8.42 3.96 -13.58
N VAL A 334 7.54 4.81 -13.06
CA VAL A 334 6.55 5.56 -13.84
C VAL A 334 7.21 6.77 -14.48
N ARG A 335 8.02 7.54 -13.74
CA ARG A 335 8.71 8.74 -14.28
C ARG A 335 9.68 8.43 -15.43
N ASN A 336 10.29 7.25 -15.43
CA ASN A 336 11.14 6.77 -16.52
C ASN A 336 10.37 6.52 -17.84
N VAL A 337 9.05 6.29 -17.80
CA VAL A 337 8.25 5.98 -18.99
C VAL A 337 7.21 7.05 -19.33
N ALA A 338 6.60 7.70 -18.34
CA ALA A 338 5.64 8.79 -18.55
C ALA A 338 6.29 9.99 -19.23
N SER A 339 5.55 10.66 -20.12
CA SER A 339 5.98 11.87 -20.83
C SER A 339 5.12 13.08 -20.44
N ILE A 340 5.65 14.30 -20.64
CA ILE A 340 4.90 15.53 -20.35
C ILE A 340 3.62 15.62 -21.20
N ALA A 341 3.65 15.28 -22.49
CA ALA A 341 2.44 15.26 -23.30
C ALA A 341 1.37 14.32 -22.71
N GLY A 342 1.76 13.14 -22.22
CA GLY A 342 0.82 12.23 -21.55
C GLY A 342 0.17 12.86 -20.32
N ASN A 343 0.93 13.60 -19.51
CA ASN A 343 0.41 14.29 -18.34
C ASN A 343 -0.52 15.48 -18.70
N VAL A 344 -0.11 16.33 -19.64
CA VAL A 344 -0.87 17.52 -20.06
C VAL A 344 -2.15 17.13 -20.80
N VAL A 345 -2.05 16.30 -21.85
CA VAL A 345 -3.17 15.90 -22.73
C VAL A 345 -4.24 15.11 -21.98
N THR A 346 -3.88 14.36 -20.93
CA THR A 346 -4.85 13.68 -20.06
C THR A 346 -5.81 14.65 -19.37
N ALA A 347 -5.41 15.92 -19.17
CA ALA A 347 -6.22 16.95 -18.50
C ALA A 347 -6.86 16.45 -17.18
N SER A 348 -6.06 15.75 -16.37
CA SER A 348 -6.51 15.24 -15.06
C SER A 348 -6.74 16.43 -14.11
N PRO A 349 -7.87 16.48 -13.36
CA PRO A 349 -8.16 17.58 -12.43
C PRO A 349 -7.19 17.64 -11.23
N ILE A 350 -6.46 16.54 -11.02
CA ILE A 350 -5.52 16.26 -9.93
C ILE A 350 -4.12 15.96 -10.50
N SER A 351 -3.76 16.58 -11.63
CA SER A 351 -2.38 16.60 -12.14
C SER A 351 -1.56 17.61 -11.36
N ASP A 352 -0.41 17.21 -10.84
CA ASP A 352 0.44 18.10 -10.03
C ASP A 352 1.20 19.15 -10.85
N LEU A 353 1.48 18.81 -12.12
CA LEU A 353 2.24 19.66 -13.03
C LEU A 353 1.34 20.65 -13.80
N ASN A 354 0.07 20.33 -14.05
CA ASN A 354 -0.85 21.24 -14.78
C ASN A 354 -1.04 22.60 -14.08
N PRO A 355 -1.17 22.69 -12.73
CA PRO A 355 -1.12 23.95 -12.00
C PRO A 355 0.20 24.70 -12.20
N VAL A 356 1.35 24.02 -12.20
CA VAL A 356 2.66 24.67 -12.43
C VAL A 356 2.72 25.28 -13.83
N TRP A 357 2.27 24.54 -14.85
CA TRP A 357 2.20 25.06 -16.23
C TRP A 357 1.27 26.28 -16.32
N MET A 358 0.11 26.23 -15.67
CA MET A 358 -0.88 27.32 -15.66
C MET A 358 -0.42 28.56 -14.87
N ALA A 359 0.25 28.37 -13.72
CA ALA A 359 0.78 29.44 -12.89
C ALA A 359 2.05 30.09 -13.50
N SER A 360 2.87 29.32 -14.21
CA SER A 360 4.05 29.85 -14.92
C SER A 360 3.74 30.45 -16.29
N GLY A 361 2.58 30.14 -16.89
CA GLY A 361 2.26 30.53 -18.26
C GLY A 361 3.07 29.74 -19.30
N ALA A 362 3.39 28.47 -18.99
CA ALA A 362 4.14 27.61 -19.88
C ALA A 362 3.42 27.43 -21.23
N LYS A 363 4.19 27.40 -22.31
CA LYS A 363 3.67 27.28 -23.68
C LYS A 363 3.83 25.83 -24.16
N ILE A 364 2.93 25.35 -25.00
CA ILE A 364 3.10 24.10 -25.73
C ILE A 364 3.13 24.36 -27.23
N VAL A 365 3.89 23.54 -27.94
CA VAL A 365 3.96 23.56 -29.40
C VAL A 365 3.13 22.39 -29.92
N LEU A 366 2.10 22.70 -30.70
CA LEU A 366 1.21 21.76 -31.36
C LEU A 366 1.43 21.84 -32.87
N GLU A 367 1.32 20.74 -33.59
CA GLU A 367 1.46 20.73 -35.05
C GLU A 367 0.52 19.72 -35.69
N SER A 368 0.03 20.05 -36.88
CA SER A 368 -0.77 19.21 -37.77
C SER A 368 -0.25 19.36 -39.20
N GLU A 369 -0.29 18.28 -39.99
CA GLU A 369 0.09 18.32 -41.41
C GLU A 369 -0.75 19.33 -42.22
N GLU A 370 -2.02 19.52 -41.86
CA GLU A 370 -2.96 20.38 -42.58
C GLU A 370 -2.95 21.84 -42.10
N ARG A 371 -2.56 22.09 -40.84
CA ARG A 371 -2.64 23.43 -40.20
C ARG A 371 -1.28 24.02 -39.81
N GLY A 372 -0.19 23.27 -39.93
CA GLY A 372 1.15 23.69 -39.52
C GLY A 372 1.33 23.77 -38.01
N GLU A 373 2.41 24.43 -37.59
CA GLU A 373 2.78 24.58 -36.17
C GLU A 373 2.04 25.77 -35.52
N ARG A 374 1.43 25.55 -34.36
CA ARG A 374 0.84 26.58 -33.49
C ARG A 374 1.36 26.47 -32.06
N THR A 375 1.69 27.60 -31.45
CA THR A 375 2.03 27.67 -30.02
C THR A 375 0.81 28.09 -29.21
N CYS A 376 0.55 27.41 -28.09
CA CYS A 376 -0.56 27.72 -27.18
C CYS A 376 -0.04 27.91 -25.75
N VAL A 377 -0.57 28.89 -25.02
CA VAL A 377 -0.30 29.05 -23.58
C VAL A 377 -1.18 28.05 -22.81
N ILE A 378 -0.66 27.51 -21.71
CA ILE A 378 -1.50 26.78 -20.74
C ILE A 378 -2.11 27.83 -19.79
N ASP A 379 -3.37 28.16 -20.04
CA ASP A 379 -4.15 29.20 -19.37
C ASP A 379 -5.58 28.72 -19.05
N GLU A 380 -6.47 29.62 -18.63
CA GLU A 380 -7.87 29.33 -18.34
C GLU A 380 -8.70 28.81 -19.54
N HIS A 381 -8.22 29.00 -20.77
CA HIS A 381 -8.86 28.53 -22.00
C HIS A 381 -8.31 27.18 -22.46
N PHE A 382 -7.19 26.72 -21.91
CA PHE A 382 -6.55 25.48 -22.35
C PHE A 382 -7.28 24.20 -21.90
N PHE A 383 -7.76 24.12 -20.64
CA PHE A 383 -8.44 22.94 -20.10
C PHE A 383 -9.97 23.05 -20.20
N LEU A 384 -10.49 22.85 -21.41
CA LEU A 384 -11.89 23.06 -21.80
C LEU A 384 -12.93 22.32 -20.95
N ALA A 385 -12.67 21.09 -20.53
CA ALA A 385 -13.58 20.28 -19.72
C ALA A 385 -12.84 19.12 -19.02
N TYR A 386 -13.55 18.34 -18.20
CA TYR A 386 -13.01 17.12 -17.58
C TYR A 386 -12.41 16.19 -18.64
N ARG A 387 -11.09 15.91 -18.53
CA ARG A 387 -10.30 15.16 -19.52
C ARG A 387 -10.40 15.68 -20.97
N ARG A 388 -10.51 17.01 -21.16
CA ARG A 388 -10.38 17.68 -22.47
C ARG A 388 -9.46 18.90 -22.40
N ALA A 389 -8.58 19.02 -23.39
CA ALA A 389 -7.71 20.17 -23.63
C ALA A 389 -7.99 20.79 -25.01
N ALA A 390 -7.48 22.00 -25.26
CA ALA A 390 -7.61 22.76 -26.52
C ALA A 390 -6.67 22.27 -27.65
N ILE A 391 -6.67 20.96 -27.88
CA ILE A 391 -5.86 20.24 -28.87
C ILE A 391 -6.82 19.52 -29.83
N GLU A 392 -6.61 19.68 -31.13
CA GLU A 392 -7.44 19.06 -32.16
C GLU A 392 -7.06 17.60 -32.41
N ALA A 393 -7.96 16.83 -33.02
CA ALA A 393 -7.83 15.37 -33.11
C ALA A 393 -6.56 14.91 -33.84
N ASP A 394 -6.20 15.58 -34.93
CA ASP A 394 -5.04 15.31 -35.79
C ASP A 394 -3.74 15.97 -35.31
N GLU A 395 -3.75 16.73 -34.21
CA GLU A 395 -2.55 17.42 -33.72
C GLU A 395 -1.60 16.52 -32.91
N VAL A 396 -0.31 16.85 -32.99
CA VAL A 396 0.77 16.29 -32.19
C VAL A 396 1.36 17.38 -31.29
N MET A 397 1.42 17.14 -29.99
CA MET A 397 2.18 18.01 -29.08
C MET A 397 3.68 17.71 -29.24
N LYS A 398 4.40 18.65 -29.87
CA LYS A 398 5.81 18.57 -30.25
C LYS A 398 6.74 18.80 -29.05
N ALA A 399 6.47 19.87 -28.31
CA ALA A 399 7.29 20.32 -27.18
C ALA A 399 6.47 21.07 -26.12
N ILE A 400 7.05 21.22 -24.93
CA ILE A 400 6.71 22.25 -23.94
C ILE A 400 7.85 23.28 -23.88
N ILE A 401 7.50 24.54 -23.70
CA ILE A 401 8.42 25.64 -23.40
C ILE A 401 8.18 26.04 -21.94
N ILE A 402 9.12 25.66 -21.08
CA ILE A 402 9.10 25.93 -19.65
C ILE A 402 9.78 27.30 -19.44
N PRO A 403 9.07 28.35 -19.03
CA PRO A 403 9.60 29.71 -19.07
C PRO A 403 10.64 29.98 -17.98
N PHE A 404 11.51 30.96 -18.22
CA PHE A 404 12.33 31.52 -17.14
C PHE A 404 11.47 32.19 -16.06
N THR A 405 12.00 32.21 -14.84
CA THR A 405 11.28 32.71 -13.67
C THR A 405 11.33 34.22 -13.56
N LYS A 406 10.22 34.82 -13.13
CA LYS A 406 10.13 36.22 -12.68
C LYS A 406 9.72 36.26 -11.20
N LYS A 407 10.66 35.89 -10.31
CA LYS A 407 10.52 35.64 -8.85
C LYS A 407 9.41 34.64 -8.45
N GLN A 408 9.77 33.54 -7.77
CA GLN A 408 8.77 32.67 -7.12
C GLN A 408 9.31 31.81 -5.96
N ALA A 409 8.41 31.04 -5.33
CA ALA A 409 8.54 30.24 -4.10
C ALA A 409 8.20 28.75 -4.33
N GLN A 410 8.70 27.83 -3.49
CA GLN A 410 8.59 26.37 -3.69
C GLN A 410 7.63 25.68 -2.70
N ARG A 411 6.87 24.67 -3.14
CA ARG A 411 6.13 23.75 -2.25
C ARG A 411 6.30 22.28 -2.60
N ARG A 412 6.12 21.44 -1.57
CA ARG A 412 6.37 20.00 -1.43
C ARG A 412 5.06 19.27 -1.11
N GLU A 413 4.71 18.18 -1.80
CA GLU A 413 3.72 17.18 -1.35
C GLU A 413 3.80 15.92 -2.23
N ASP A 414 3.51 14.74 -1.64
CA ASP A 414 3.59 13.41 -2.26
C ASP A 414 2.19 12.79 -2.42
N ASP A 415 2.10 11.74 -3.24
CA ASP A 415 0.88 11.02 -3.64
C ASP A 415 -0.07 11.83 -4.56
N ILE A 416 -1.16 11.19 -5.03
CA ILE A 416 -2.22 11.85 -5.79
C ILE A 416 -2.81 13.00 -4.97
N ALA A 417 -2.52 14.23 -5.38
CA ALA A 417 -2.88 15.40 -4.61
C ALA A 417 -4.40 15.54 -4.38
N ILE A 418 -4.75 15.69 -3.09
CA ILE A 418 -6.09 16.04 -2.64
C ILE A 418 -6.44 17.49 -3.06
N VAL A 419 -5.44 18.39 -2.99
CA VAL A 419 -5.41 19.72 -3.61
C VAL A 419 -3.95 19.98 -4.01
N THR A 420 -3.71 20.32 -5.27
CA THR A 420 -2.43 20.92 -5.71
C THR A 420 -2.65 22.43 -5.81
N GLY A 421 -1.67 23.26 -5.45
CA GLY A 421 -1.74 24.70 -5.69
C GLY A 421 -0.39 25.25 -6.13
N ALA A 422 -0.37 25.98 -7.24
CA ALA A 422 0.81 26.63 -7.78
C ALA A 422 0.55 28.13 -7.95
N PHE A 423 1.56 28.92 -7.56
CA PHE A 423 1.50 30.37 -7.40
C PHE A 423 2.68 31.00 -8.16
N SER A 424 2.56 32.27 -8.55
CA SER A 424 3.60 33.11 -9.13
C SER A 424 3.34 34.57 -8.75
N ALA A 425 4.34 35.36 -8.34
CA ALA A 425 4.14 36.80 -8.13
C ALA A 425 5.39 37.66 -8.42
N VAL A 426 5.20 38.67 -9.27
CA VAL A 426 6.18 39.72 -9.53
C VAL A 426 5.94 40.86 -8.55
N VAL A 427 6.73 40.88 -7.46
CA VAL A 427 6.67 41.92 -6.41
C VAL A 427 7.85 42.88 -6.55
N ASP A 428 7.54 44.18 -6.63
CA ASP A 428 8.51 45.26 -6.58
C ASP A 428 9.20 45.30 -5.19
N PRO A 429 10.55 45.27 -5.11
CA PRO A 429 11.24 45.07 -3.83
C PRO A 429 11.29 46.30 -2.92
N GLU A 430 11.04 47.51 -3.42
CA GLU A 430 11.13 48.75 -2.63
C GLU A 430 9.74 49.25 -2.18
N SER A 431 8.78 49.27 -3.11
CA SER A 431 7.40 49.70 -2.83
C SER A 431 6.53 48.59 -2.23
N LEU A 432 6.98 47.33 -2.37
CA LEU A 432 6.26 46.09 -2.06
C LEU A 432 5.00 45.84 -2.91
N VAL A 433 4.82 46.56 -4.02
CA VAL A 433 3.63 46.44 -4.88
C VAL A 433 3.68 45.17 -5.75
N VAL A 434 2.55 44.48 -5.86
CA VAL A 434 2.33 43.34 -6.76
C VAL A 434 2.04 43.84 -8.16
N ASN A 435 2.99 43.63 -9.08
CA ASN A 435 2.86 43.97 -10.49
C ASN A 435 2.14 42.87 -11.29
N GLU A 436 2.33 41.61 -10.91
CA GLU A 436 1.63 40.45 -11.46
C GLU A 436 1.48 39.40 -10.35
N ILE A 437 0.34 38.71 -10.29
CA ILE A 437 0.15 37.51 -9.47
C ILE A 437 -0.70 36.48 -10.22
N ARG A 438 -0.24 35.23 -10.25
CA ARG A 438 -0.96 34.07 -10.82
C ARG A 438 -1.15 33.02 -9.74
N ILE A 439 -2.36 32.50 -9.60
CA ILE A 439 -2.75 31.54 -8.57
C ILE A 439 -3.59 30.46 -9.25
N SER A 440 -3.21 29.19 -9.10
CA SER A 440 -3.91 28.05 -9.72
C SER A 440 -4.09 26.90 -8.74
N PHE A 441 -5.18 26.16 -8.89
CA PHE A 441 -5.49 24.98 -8.08
C PHE A 441 -5.92 23.77 -8.92
N GLY A 442 -5.43 22.58 -8.52
CA GLY A 442 -5.97 21.26 -8.86
C GLY A 442 -6.74 20.68 -7.68
N GLY A 443 -7.61 19.68 -7.94
CA GLY A 443 -8.44 19.03 -6.91
C GLY A 443 -9.65 19.85 -6.40
N MET A 444 -9.74 21.13 -6.75
CA MET A 444 -10.85 22.03 -6.35
C MET A 444 -11.99 22.13 -7.38
N ALA A 445 -11.82 21.60 -8.59
CA ALA A 445 -12.82 21.64 -9.65
C ALA A 445 -12.67 20.42 -10.60
N PRO A 446 -13.61 20.19 -11.54
CA PRO A 446 -13.48 19.15 -12.59
C PRO A 446 -12.37 19.38 -13.62
N THR A 447 -11.64 20.50 -13.52
CA THR A 447 -10.43 20.86 -14.27
C THR A 447 -9.48 21.63 -13.36
N THR A 448 -8.20 21.75 -13.74
CA THR A 448 -7.30 22.75 -13.14
C THR A 448 -7.80 24.15 -13.47
N LYS A 449 -7.75 25.09 -12.52
CA LYS A 449 -8.24 26.47 -12.70
C LYS A 449 -7.31 27.53 -12.13
N LEU A 450 -7.32 28.72 -12.74
CA LEU A 450 -6.82 29.97 -12.15
C LEU A 450 -7.85 30.57 -11.18
N ALA A 451 -7.36 31.32 -10.19
CA ALA A 451 -8.15 32.16 -9.29
C ALA A 451 -8.26 33.59 -9.87
N LEU A 452 -8.97 33.73 -10.99
CA LEU A 452 -8.97 34.94 -11.83
C LEU A 452 -9.47 36.18 -11.07
N GLU A 453 -10.56 36.06 -10.30
CA GLU A 453 -11.08 37.20 -9.53
C GLU A 453 -10.19 37.51 -8.32
N THR A 454 -9.59 36.50 -7.68
CA THR A 454 -8.54 36.72 -6.66
C THR A 454 -7.37 37.50 -7.26
N MET A 455 -6.76 36.99 -8.34
CA MET A 455 -5.57 37.58 -8.98
C MET A 455 -5.77 39.04 -9.36
N LYS A 456 -6.92 39.34 -9.98
CA LYS A 456 -7.37 40.68 -10.39
C LYS A 456 -7.49 41.66 -9.21
N HIS A 457 -7.94 41.19 -8.04
CA HIS A 457 -8.13 42.03 -6.85
C HIS A 457 -6.92 42.11 -5.91
N LEU A 458 -5.88 41.27 -6.12
CA LEU A 458 -4.61 41.34 -5.41
C LEU A 458 -3.50 42.09 -6.18
N THR A 459 -3.60 42.13 -7.51
CA THR A 459 -2.70 42.94 -8.35
C THR A 459 -2.83 44.43 -7.99
N GLY A 460 -1.70 45.14 -7.89
CA GLY A 460 -1.63 46.53 -7.46
C GLY A 460 -1.67 46.76 -5.94
N LEU A 461 -1.89 45.72 -5.12
CA LEU A 461 -1.78 45.83 -3.67
C LEU A 461 -0.31 45.71 -3.21
N LYS A 462 -0.03 46.13 -1.97
CA LYS A 462 1.27 45.91 -1.32
C LYS A 462 1.33 44.55 -0.62
N TRP A 463 2.50 43.91 -0.62
CA TRP A 463 2.76 42.63 0.06
C TRP A 463 2.77 42.79 1.59
N ASN A 464 1.58 42.83 2.17
CA ASN A 464 1.36 43.00 3.61
C ASN A 464 0.15 42.18 4.09
N HIS A 465 -0.15 42.28 5.39
CA HIS A 465 -1.29 41.63 6.04
C HIS A 465 -2.63 41.86 5.30
N THR A 466 -2.89 43.08 4.83
CA THR A 466 -4.11 43.41 4.07
C THR A 466 -4.24 42.64 2.75
N LEU A 467 -3.12 42.36 2.07
CA LEU A 467 -3.10 41.50 0.88
C LEU A 467 -3.34 40.03 1.26
N LEU A 468 -2.74 39.56 2.37
CA LEU A 468 -2.94 38.22 2.88
C LEU A 468 -4.43 37.96 3.19
N GLU A 469 -5.05 38.76 4.06
CA GLU A 469 -6.46 38.59 4.47
C GLU A 469 -7.41 38.62 3.29
N LYS A 470 -7.29 39.63 2.43
CA LYS A 470 -8.12 39.76 1.23
C LYS A 470 -7.92 38.59 0.26
N GLY A 471 -6.70 38.06 0.16
CA GLY A 471 -6.41 36.88 -0.64
C GLY A 471 -7.03 35.61 -0.06
N LEU A 472 -7.04 35.45 1.27
CA LEU A 472 -7.71 34.33 1.95
C LEU A 472 -9.23 34.40 1.78
N GLU A 473 -9.83 35.59 1.94
CA GLU A 473 -11.27 35.83 1.73
C GLU A 473 -11.71 35.53 0.29
N LEU A 474 -10.96 36.05 -0.70
CA LEU A 474 -11.26 35.85 -2.11
C LEU A 474 -11.09 34.39 -2.55
N ILE A 475 -10.03 33.70 -2.12
CA ILE A 475 -9.82 32.28 -2.45
C ILE A 475 -10.91 31.40 -1.81
N ALA A 476 -11.35 31.70 -0.58
CA ALA A 476 -12.44 30.99 0.07
C ALA A 476 -13.77 31.14 -0.71
N THR A 477 -14.00 32.34 -1.25
CA THR A 477 -15.23 32.70 -1.99
C THR A 477 -15.21 32.22 -3.45
N GLU A 478 -14.04 32.18 -4.09
CA GLU A 478 -13.87 31.76 -5.49
C GLU A 478 -13.79 30.23 -5.66
N PHE A 479 -13.41 29.49 -4.60
CA PHE A 479 -13.35 28.02 -4.60
C PHE A 479 -14.25 27.36 -3.52
N PRO A 480 -15.58 27.59 -3.56
CA PRO A 480 -16.53 26.93 -2.67
C PRO A 480 -16.68 25.45 -3.05
N LEU A 481 -16.69 24.55 -2.06
CA LEU A 481 -16.97 23.13 -2.26
C LEU A 481 -18.26 22.70 -1.54
N PRO A 482 -19.23 22.08 -2.23
CA PRO A 482 -20.42 21.56 -1.56
C PRO A 482 -20.07 20.33 -0.69
N PRO A 483 -20.75 20.11 0.45
CA PRO A 483 -20.49 18.97 1.34
C PRO A 483 -20.53 17.57 0.69
N GLY A 484 -21.29 17.40 -0.41
CA GLY A 484 -21.39 16.14 -1.18
C GLY A 484 -20.35 15.99 -2.31
N VAL A 485 -19.37 16.90 -2.45
CA VAL A 485 -18.43 16.96 -3.57
C VAL A 485 -17.69 15.62 -3.83
N PRO A 486 -17.54 15.17 -5.09
CA PRO A 486 -16.73 14.00 -5.44
C PRO A 486 -15.31 14.07 -4.86
N GLY A 487 -14.91 13.02 -4.15
CA GLY A 487 -13.67 12.94 -3.37
C GLY A 487 -13.86 13.20 -1.86
N GLY A 488 -14.98 13.81 -1.45
CA GLY A 488 -15.26 14.16 -0.05
C GLY A 488 -14.35 15.27 0.46
N MET A 489 -14.09 15.28 1.77
CA MET A 489 -13.06 16.11 2.40
C MET A 489 -13.21 17.63 2.11
N ALA A 490 -14.43 18.13 1.90
CA ALA A 490 -14.70 19.48 1.37
C ALA A 490 -14.03 20.59 2.20
N ARG A 491 -14.29 20.59 3.52
CA ARG A 491 -13.71 21.54 4.48
C ARG A 491 -12.18 21.45 4.52
N TYR A 492 -11.63 20.24 4.46
CA TYR A 492 -10.18 20.04 4.44
C TYR A 492 -9.55 20.59 3.15
N ARG A 493 -10.15 20.34 1.98
CA ARG A 493 -9.68 20.86 0.68
C ARG A 493 -9.67 22.39 0.63
N GLN A 494 -10.73 23.04 1.10
CA GLN A 494 -10.76 24.50 1.23
C GLN A 494 -9.73 25.00 2.26
N ALA A 495 -9.56 24.32 3.40
CA ALA A 495 -8.51 24.68 4.37
C ALA A 495 -7.10 24.52 3.78
N LEU A 496 -6.89 23.59 2.84
CA LEU A 496 -5.64 23.47 2.09
C LEU A 496 -5.42 24.68 1.18
N THR A 497 -6.33 25.10 0.30
CA THR A 497 -6.09 26.25 -0.61
C THR A 497 -5.64 27.50 0.13
N LEU A 498 -6.31 27.82 1.25
CA LEU A 498 -5.96 28.92 2.15
C LEU A 498 -4.60 28.71 2.84
N SER A 499 -4.36 27.51 3.40
CA SER A 499 -3.06 27.13 3.99
C SER A 499 -1.92 27.02 2.97
N PHE A 500 -2.22 27.03 1.67
CA PHE A 500 -1.23 27.07 0.59
C PHE A 500 -0.88 28.53 0.27
N PHE A 501 -1.88 29.40 0.16
CA PHE A 501 -1.67 30.83 -0.04
C PHE A 501 -0.91 31.48 1.13
N LEU A 502 -1.21 31.12 2.39
CA LEU A 502 -0.43 31.62 3.54
C LEU A 502 1.05 31.20 3.47
N LYS A 503 1.37 29.93 3.13
CA LYS A 503 2.77 29.50 3.02
C LYS A 503 3.50 30.24 1.90
N PHE A 504 2.82 30.50 0.79
CA PHE A 504 3.34 31.32 -0.30
C PHE A 504 3.62 32.76 0.14
N PHE A 505 2.64 33.40 0.81
CA PHE A 505 2.80 34.74 1.39
C PHE A 505 4.03 34.83 2.28
N LEU A 506 4.17 33.91 3.24
CA LEU A 506 5.28 33.86 4.19
C LEU A 506 6.64 33.61 3.51
N GLU A 507 6.73 32.76 2.48
CA GLU A 507 8.01 32.54 1.78
C GLU A 507 8.45 33.78 0.99
N VAL A 508 7.52 34.50 0.35
CA VAL A 508 7.84 35.76 -0.33
C VAL A 508 8.19 36.86 0.68
N SER A 509 7.45 36.98 1.79
CA SER A 509 7.79 37.94 2.86
C SER A 509 9.18 37.67 3.44
N GLY A 510 9.58 36.40 3.60
CA GLY A 510 10.94 36.01 3.96
C GLY A 510 11.99 36.38 2.90
N LYS A 511 11.66 36.27 1.61
CA LYS A 511 12.52 36.73 0.49
C LYS A 511 12.54 38.26 0.31
N LEU A 512 11.69 38.99 1.02
CA LEU A 512 11.61 40.46 1.02
C LEU A 512 12.00 41.08 2.37
N ASN A 513 12.36 40.28 3.38
CA ASN A 513 12.67 40.69 4.76
C ASN A 513 11.54 41.52 5.44
N ILE A 514 10.30 41.02 5.36
CA ILE A 514 9.11 41.66 5.97
C ILE A 514 8.66 40.87 7.21
N ASP A 515 8.53 41.54 8.35
CA ASP A 515 8.05 40.97 9.63
C ASP A 515 6.56 41.28 9.93
N GLU A 516 5.99 40.53 10.89
CA GLU A 516 4.69 40.68 11.61
C GLU A 516 3.34 40.20 10.97
N ILE A 517 2.65 39.23 11.66
CA ILE A 517 1.16 39.06 11.86
C ILE A 517 0.28 38.72 10.61
N ALA A 518 -0.84 37.94 10.52
CA ALA A 518 -1.72 37.02 11.34
C ALA A 518 -3.11 37.53 11.87
N ASP A 519 -4.21 36.76 11.98
CA ASP A 519 -5.05 35.93 11.06
C ASP A 519 -6.45 35.69 11.76
N ARG A 520 -7.61 35.48 11.05
CA ARG A 520 -8.89 34.79 11.50
C ARG A 520 -10.15 34.95 10.59
N ASN A 521 -10.99 33.88 10.44
CA ASN A 521 -12.48 33.82 10.14
C ASN A 521 -13.04 34.37 8.77
N GLU A 522 -14.16 33.97 8.09
CA GLU A 522 -15.27 32.93 8.07
C GLU A 522 -16.08 33.10 6.69
N ILE A 523 -17.00 32.31 6.05
CA ILE A 523 -17.56 30.91 6.00
C ILE A 523 -18.52 30.71 4.73
N THR A 524 -19.08 29.49 4.43
CA THR A 524 -20.33 29.09 3.63
C THR A 524 -20.22 28.15 2.35
N THR A 525 -21.35 27.77 1.67
CA THR A 525 -21.61 26.56 0.77
C THR A 525 -22.35 26.88 -0.57
N ILE A 526 -22.90 26.04 -1.52
CA ILE A 526 -23.44 24.63 -1.69
C ILE A 526 -23.46 24.25 -3.24
N GLY A 527 -24.01 23.20 -3.93
CA GLY A 527 -24.97 22.07 -3.64
C GLY A 527 -25.05 20.82 -4.61
N ASN A 528 -25.98 20.77 -5.61
CA ASN A 528 -26.85 19.60 -6.03
C ASN A 528 -26.89 19.29 -7.60
N ASP A 529 -27.57 18.33 -8.33
CA ASP A 529 -28.45 17.08 -8.21
C ASP A 529 -28.86 16.50 -9.65
N VAL A 530 -29.49 15.33 -10.03
CA VAL A 530 -29.79 13.94 -9.49
C VAL A 530 -29.73 12.71 -10.51
N PRO A 531 -30.57 12.54 -11.58
CA PRO A 531 -31.32 11.25 -11.85
C PRO A 531 -31.03 10.37 -13.13
N ALA A 532 -31.61 9.13 -13.26
CA ALA A 532 -31.46 8.16 -14.40
C ALA A 532 -32.55 7.01 -14.54
N GLY A 533 -32.44 6.10 -15.55
CA GLY A 533 -33.29 4.87 -15.86
C GLY A 533 -32.64 3.94 -16.94
N LEU A 534 -33.16 2.82 -17.53
CA LEU A 534 -34.39 1.96 -17.45
C LEU A 534 -34.12 0.51 -18.06
N HIS A 535 -35.04 -0.50 -18.01
CA HIS A 535 -34.67 -1.97 -18.01
C HIS A 535 -35.67 -3.06 -18.52
N SER A 536 -35.22 -4.35 -18.55
CA SER A 536 -35.93 -5.53 -17.98
C SER A 536 -35.00 -6.75 -17.67
N THR A 537 -35.19 -7.50 -16.57
CA THR A 537 -34.55 -8.82 -16.24
C THR A 537 -35.25 -9.54 -15.04
N GLN A 538 -34.83 -10.77 -14.68
CA GLN A 538 -35.24 -11.55 -13.48
C GLN A 538 -34.50 -11.13 -12.18
N VAL A 539 -34.88 -11.71 -11.03
CA VAL A 539 -34.57 -11.21 -9.67
C VAL A 539 -33.76 -12.22 -8.81
N TYR A 540 -32.78 -11.69 -8.05
CA TYR A 540 -32.08 -12.33 -6.93
C TYR A 540 -31.92 -11.31 -5.78
N GLN A 541 -31.79 -11.75 -4.52
CA GLN A 541 -31.47 -10.85 -3.40
C GLN A 541 -29.96 -10.69 -3.22
N ILE A 542 -29.48 -9.45 -3.15
CA ILE A 542 -28.06 -9.09 -2.97
C ILE A 542 -27.95 -8.32 -1.65
N SER A 543 -27.02 -8.70 -0.78
CA SER A 543 -26.92 -8.18 0.60
C SER A 543 -25.78 -7.18 0.83
N TYR A 544 -24.79 -7.12 -0.06
CA TYR A 544 -23.73 -6.10 -0.03
C TYR A 544 -23.15 -5.82 -1.44
N HIS A 545 -22.53 -4.66 -1.62
CA HIS A 545 -21.89 -4.28 -2.88
C HIS A 545 -20.70 -5.21 -3.21
N CYS A 546 -20.61 -5.72 -4.45
CA CYS A 546 -19.63 -6.73 -4.88
C CYS A 546 -19.79 -8.12 -4.25
N GLN A 547 -20.96 -8.46 -3.69
CA GLN A 547 -21.26 -9.86 -3.38
C GLN A 547 -21.16 -10.73 -4.66
N PRO A 548 -20.40 -11.84 -4.66
CA PRO A 548 -20.32 -12.73 -5.82
C PRO A 548 -21.69 -13.37 -6.14
N ILE A 549 -22.17 -13.20 -7.37
CA ILE A 549 -23.44 -13.76 -7.87
C ILE A 549 -23.21 -15.06 -8.66
N GLY A 550 -22.03 -15.17 -9.30
CA GLY A 550 -21.61 -16.31 -10.10
C GLY A 550 -20.20 -16.13 -10.62
N ALA A 551 -19.69 -17.09 -11.40
CA ALA A 551 -18.37 -17.04 -12.02
C ALA A 551 -18.46 -17.33 -13.52
N ILE A 552 -17.68 -16.59 -14.32
CA ILE A 552 -17.49 -16.87 -15.75
C ILE A 552 -16.19 -17.67 -15.91
N ILE A 553 -16.25 -18.72 -16.73
CA ILE A 553 -15.08 -19.54 -17.09
C ILE A 553 -14.86 -19.37 -18.60
N ALA A 554 -13.62 -19.10 -18.99
CA ALA A 554 -13.20 -18.94 -20.38
C ALA A 554 -11.82 -19.59 -20.57
N GLU A 555 -11.26 -19.51 -21.78
CA GLU A 555 -9.95 -20.10 -22.09
C GLU A 555 -8.78 -19.27 -21.51
N ASP A 556 -8.96 -17.96 -21.36
CA ASP A 556 -8.03 -17.05 -20.70
C ASP A 556 -8.72 -16.07 -19.71
N HIS A 557 -7.90 -15.34 -18.96
CA HIS A 557 -8.31 -14.42 -17.89
C HIS A 557 -8.97 -13.14 -18.38
N GLU A 558 -8.49 -12.55 -19.48
CA GLU A 558 -9.06 -11.31 -20.02
C GLU A 558 -10.37 -11.57 -20.77
N LEU A 559 -10.51 -12.70 -21.47
CA LEU A 559 -11.80 -13.12 -22.03
C LEU A 559 -12.83 -13.35 -20.92
N ALA A 560 -12.44 -14.02 -19.82
CA ALA A 560 -13.32 -14.20 -18.65
C ALA A 560 -13.73 -12.85 -18.04
N ARG A 561 -12.80 -11.90 -17.88
CA ARG A 561 -13.08 -10.53 -17.37
C ARG A 561 -13.99 -9.73 -18.29
N ARG A 562 -13.74 -9.71 -19.61
CA ARG A 562 -14.59 -9.03 -20.61
C ARG A 562 -16.01 -9.60 -20.62
N ALA A 563 -16.13 -10.94 -20.60
CA ALA A 563 -17.42 -11.62 -20.56
C ALA A 563 -18.18 -11.38 -19.25
N ALA A 564 -17.50 -11.34 -18.10
CA ALA A 564 -18.10 -10.98 -16.81
C ALA A 564 -18.60 -9.52 -16.79
N ASN A 565 -17.85 -8.57 -17.34
CA ASN A 565 -18.27 -7.17 -17.46
C ASN A 565 -19.46 -6.97 -18.44
N ALA A 566 -19.69 -7.91 -19.35
CA ALA A 566 -20.86 -7.90 -20.25
C ALA A 566 -22.17 -8.40 -19.59
N VAL A 567 -22.11 -8.99 -18.39
CA VAL A 567 -23.29 -9.49 -17.68
C VAL A 567 -24.16 -8.34 -17.18
N LYS A 568 -25.39 -8.23 -17.70
CA LYS A 568 -26.37 -7.23 -17.28
C LYS A 568 -27.19 -7.73 -16.09
N LEU A 569 -27.20 -6.94 -15.03
CA LEU A 569 -27.97 -7.20 -13.81
C LEU A 569 -29.03 -6.10 -13.64
N THR A 570 -30.29 -6.48 -13.45
CA THR A 570 -31.36 -5.57 -12.99
C THR A 570 -31.68 -5.89 -11.54
N TYR A 571 -31.79 -4.87 -10.70
CA TYR A 571 -32.00 -5.01 -9.26
C TYR A 571 -32.84 -3.83 -8.74
N CYS A 572 -33.65 -4.07 -7.71
CA CYS A 572 -34.24 -2.99 -6.92
C CYS A 572 -33.25 -2.61 -5.80
N ARG A 573 -33.24 -1.34 -5.36
CA ARG A 573 -32.42 -0.89 -4.23
C ARG A 573 -33.27 -0.77 -2.98
N GLU A 574 -32.91 -1.54 -1.96
CA GLU A 574 -33.40 -1.38 -0.59
C GLU A 574 -32.46 -0.43 0.20
N PRO A 575 -32.92 0.20 1.30
CA PRO A 575 -32.04 0.94 2.20
C PRO A 575 -30.93 0.05 2.78
N ALA A 576 -29.71 0.57 2.87
CA ALA A 576 -28.53 -0.18 3.32
C ALA A 576 -27.98 0.39 4.63
N LEU A 577 -27.71 -0.48 5.61
CA LEU A 577 -27.04 -0.13 6.87
C LEU A 577 -25.53 -0.24 6.66
N ILE A 578 -24.78 0.86 6.78
CA ILE A 578 -23.36 0.93 6.42
C ILE A 578 -22.46 1.14 7.65
N SER A 579 -22.82 2.06 8.52
CA SER A 579 -22.06 2.43 9.71
C SER A 579 -22.46 1.61 10.95
N ILE A 580 -21.62 1.68 12.00
CA ILE A 580 -21.99 1.19 13.34
C ILE A 580 -23.25 1.89 13.88
N GLU A 581 -23.45 3.19 13.62
CA GLU A 581 -24.66 3.89 14.06
C GLU A 581 -25.93 3.35 13.40
N ASP A 582 -25.90 3.14 12.08
CA ASP A 582 -27.06 2.65 11.31
C ASP A 582 -27.52 1.29 11.87
N ALA A 583 -26.56 0.42 12.22
CA ALA A 583 -26.82 -0.88 12.81
C ALA A 583 -27.30 -0.81 14.28
N ILE A 584 -26.84 0.18 15.05
CA ILE A 584 -27.37 0.42 16.41
C ILE A 584 -28.81 0.92 16.35
N GLU A 585 -29.11 1.87 15.45
CA GLU A 585 -30.43 2.48 15.28
C GLU A 585 -31.48 1.47 14.79
N ALA A 586 -31.07 0.48 13.99
CA ALA A 586 -31.93 -0.59 13.48
C ALA A 586 -31.97 -1.89 14.33
N ASP A 587 -31.33 -1.92 15.52
CA ASP A 587 -31.04 -3.13 16.32
C ASP A 587 -30.48 -4.32 15.49
N SER A 588 -29.66 -4.00 14.48
CA SER A 588 -29.14 -4.93 13.48
C SER A 588 -27.86 -5.60 13.97
N TYR A 589 -28.01 -6.73 14.66
CA TYR A 589 -26.89 -7.51 15.22
C TYR A 589 -26.86 -8.96 14.68
N LEU A 590 -25.65 -9.53 14.61
CA LEU A 590 -25.44 -10.90 14.16
C LEU A 590 -25.72 -11.96 15.24
N MET A 591 -25.56 -11.60 16.51
CA MET A 591 -25.70 -12.48 17.67
C MET A 591 -26.12 -11.67 18.91
N GLN A 592 -26.53 -12.38 19.97
CA GLN A 592 -26.72 -11.82 21.31
C GLN A 592 -25.44 -11.17 21.86
N PRO A 593 -25.54 -10.25 22.84
CA PRO A 593 -24.38 -9.60 23.45
C PRO A 593 -23.39 -10.60 24.07
N LEU A 594 -22.11 -10.26 24.02
CA LEU A 594 -21.05 -10.89 24.81
C LEU A 594 -20.81 -10.08 26.08
N VAL A 595 -20.51 -10.74 27.21
CA VAL A 595 -20.37 -10.04 28.50
C VAL A 595 -19.21 -10.62 29.33
N ILE A 596 -18.49 -9.75 30.04
CA ILE A 596 -17.55 -10.10 31.12
C ILE A 596 -17.87 -9.18 32.30
N HIS A 597 -18.01 -9.77 33.50
CA HIS A 597 -18.14 -9.05 34.77
C HIS A 597 -17.03 -9.54 35.72
N SER A 598 -16.02 -8.72 36.03
CA SER A 598 -14.92 -9.18 36.89
C SER A 598 -15.39 -9.55 38.31
N SER A 599 -16.48 -8.94 38.79
CA SER A 599 -17.12 -9.24 40.07
C SER A 599 -17.56 -10.71 40.23
N LEU A 600 -17.84 -11.43 39.14
CA LEU A 600 -18.16 -12.88 39.15
C LEU A 600 -16.97 -13.78 39.52
N LEU A 601 -15.74 -13.25 39.48
CA LEU A 601 -14.53 -13.98 39.87
C LEU A 601 -14.37 -14.05 41.39
N GLU A 602 -14.82 -13.02 42.11
CA GLU A 602 -14.63 -12.87 43.56
C GLU A 602 -15.92 -13.09 44.37
N ASN A 603 -17.09 -12.67 43.84
CA ASN A 603 -18.34 -12.60 44.61
C ASN A 603 -19.42 -13.60 44.13
N GLU A 604 -19.15 -14.36 43.06
CA GLU A 604 -20.11 -15.24 42.35
C GLU A 604 -21.42 -14.55 41.88
N LYS A 605 -21.47 -13.22 41.95
CA LYS A 605 -22.58 -12.36 41.56
C LYS A 605 -22.05 -11.11 40.87
N VAL A 606 -22.83 -10.56 39.95
CA VAL A 606 -22.54 -9.25 39.36
C VAL A 606 -22.74 -8.17 40.43
N VAL A 607 -21.77 -7.27 40.56
CA VAL A 607 -21.84 -6.09 41.43
C VAL A 607 -22.14 -4.87 40.57
N GLU A 608 -23.28 -4.20 40.82
CA GLU A 608 -23.65 -2.98 40.10
C GLU A 608 -22.70 -1.82 40.42
N ASN A 609 -22.26 -1.09 39.39
CA ASN A 609 -21.42 0.09 39.56
C ASN A 609 -22.25 1.27 40.08
N ASP A 610 -22.26 1.47 41.39
CA ASP A 610 -22.58 2.78 41.96
C ASP A 610 -21.45 3.77 41.60
N TRP A 611 -21.72 4.67 40.65
CA TRP A 611 -20.81 5.73 40.22
C TRP A 611 -20.79 6.93 41.18
N SER A 612 -21.76 7.06 42.09
CA SER A 612 -21.92 8.25 42.95
C SER A 612 -20.93 8.30 44.11
N LYS A 613 -20.34 7.14 44.47
CA LYS A 613 -19.32 7.00 45.53
C LYS A 613 -17.90 7.46 45.14
N TYR A 614 -17.72 8.08 43.97
CA TYR A 614 -16.41 8.51 43.45
C TYR A 614 -16.35 9.99 43.13
N ASP A 615 -15.31 10.66 43.60
CA ASP A 615 -15.04 12.08 43.30
C ASP A 615 -14.72 12.32 41.81
N HIS A 616 -14.27 11.27 41.09
CA HIS A 616 -13.76 11.36 39.73
C HIS A 616 -14.35 10.24 38.86
N VAL A 617 -15.25 10.59 37.94
CA VAL A 617 -15.80 9.69 36.92
C VAL A 617 -15.65 10.35 35.54
N VAL A 618 -15.08 9.61 34.59
CA VAL A 618 -14.82 10.06 33.21
C VAL A 618 -15.54 9.14 32.23
N GLU A 619 -16.31 9.72 31.31
CA GLU A 619 -17.11 9.01 30.31
C GLU A 619 -16.84 9.57 28.92
N GLY A 620 -16.79 8.71 27.89
CA GLY A 620 -16.57 9.14 26.53
C GLY A 620 -16.67 8.02 25.50
N GLU A 621 -16.39 8.36 24.24
CA GLU A 621 -16.26 7.37 23.17
C GLU A 621 -15.02 7.60 22.29
N VAL A 622 -14.67 6.57 21.53
CA VAL A 622 -13.62 6.60 20.50
C VAL A 622 -13.96 5.65 19.36
N LYS A 623 -13.64 6.05 18.12
CA LYS A 623 -13.79 5.21 16.92
C LYS A 623 -12.46 4.86 16.26
N MET A 624 -12.49 3.75 15.54
CA MET A 624 -11.33 3.13 14.93
C MET A 624 -11.71 2.45 13.62
N GLY A 625 -11.28 3.03 12.50
CA GLY A 625 -11.56 2.51 11.16
C GLY A 625 -10.94 1.13 10.89
N GLY A 626 -11.53 0.43 9.91
CA GLY A 626 -11.04 -0.86 9.42
C GLY A 626 -9.73 -0.77 8.63
N GLN A 627 -9.19 -1.91 8.19
CA GLN A 627 -7.95 -1.96 7.42
C GLN A 627 -7.90 -3.14 6.43
N GLU A 628 -7.33 -2.90 5.25
CA GLU A 628 -7.02 -3.90 4.23
C GLU A 628 -5.76 -4.70 4.56
N HIS A 629 -5.79 -6.03 4.40
CA HIS A 629 -4.61 -6.87 4.63
C HIS A 629 -3.47 -6.52 3.68
N PHE A 630 -3.81 -6.25 2.41
CA PHE A 630 -2.89 -5.83 1.35
C PHE A 630 -1.67 -6.76 1.22
N TYR A 631 -1.90 -8.07 1.33
CA TYR A 631 -0.96 -9.09 0.87
C TYR A 631 -0.65 -8.86 -0.61
N LEU A 632 0.63 -8.88 -1.03
CA LEU A 632 0.95 -8.46 -2.40
C LEU A 632 0.58 -9.48 -3.47
N GLU A 633 0.54 -10.76 -3.10
CA GLU A 633 -0.12 -11.80 -3.87
C GLU A 633 -1.62 -11.78 -3.55
N THR A 634 -2.48 -11.43 -4.52
CA THR A 634 -3.95 -11.52 -4.39
C THR A 634 -4.42 -12.95 -4.16
N GLN A 635 -5.71 -13.13 -3.87
CA GLN A 635 -6.34 -14.45 -3.83
C GLN A 635 -6.15 -15.19 -5.17
N GLN A 636 -5.70 -16.45 -5.09
CA GLN A 636 -5.55 -17.31 -6.26
C GLN A 636 -5.66 -18.80 -5.90
N CYS A 637 -6.22 -19.58 -6.82
CA CYS A 637 -6.23 -21.04 -6.75
C CYS A 637 -6.17 -21.68 -8.16
N VAL A 638 -5.76 -22.95 -8.19
CA VAL A 638 -5.89 -23.86 -9.32
C VAL A 638 -6.53 -25.14 -8.80
N VAL A 639 -7.59 -25.60 -9.46
CA VAL A 639 -8.22 -26.90 -9.20
C VAL A 639 -8.00 -27.82 -10.39
N ILE A 640 -7.49 -29.02 -10.13
CA ILE A 640 -7.13 -30.04 -11.11
C ILE A 640 -8.02 -31.26 -10.86
N PRO A 641 -8.86 -31.68 -11.83
CA PRO A 641 -9.64 -32.90 -11.69
C PRO A 641 -8.83 -34.13 -12.08
N HIS A 642 -9.04 -35.21 -11.34
CA HIS A 642 -8.42 -36.52 -11.54
C HIS A 642 -9.49 -37.60 -11.81
N GLU A 643 -9.22 -38.86 -11.47
CA GLU A 643 -10.13 -40.00 -11.68
C GLU A 643 -11.39 -39.91 -10.79
N ASP A 644 -12.48 -40.54 -11.22
CA ASP A 644 -13.82 -40.47 -10.60
C ASP A 644 -14.27 -39.05 -10.22
N ASP A 645 -14.17 -38.67 -8.95
CA ASP A 645 -14.53 -37.35 -8.40
C ASP A 645 -13.36 -36.70 -7.65
N GLU A 646 -12.13 -37.13 -7.92
CA GLU A 646 -10.93 -36.65 -7.24
C GLU A 646 -10.49 -35.26 -7.73
N LEU A 647 -10.12 -34.41 -6.77
CA LEU A 647 -9.69 -33.02 -7.03
C LEU A 647 -8.41 -32.70 -6.25
N GLU A 648 -7.40 -32.18 -6.95
CA GLU A 648 -6.27 -31.48 -6.33
C GLU A 648 -6.52 -29.96 -6.37
N ILE A 649 -6.33 -29.28 -5.23
CA ILE A 649 -6.53 -27.85 -5.07
C ILE A 649 -5.20 -27.21 -4.63
N ILE A 650 -4.53 -26.52 -5.54
CA ILE A 650 -3.34 -25.72 -5.23
C ILE A 650 -3.81 -24.30 -4.94
N THR A 651 -3.63 -23.80 -3.72
CA THR A 651 -4.26 -22.54 -3.28
C THR A 651 -3.37 -21.67 -2.39
N SER A 652 -3.69 -20.38 -2.35
CA SER A 652 -3.12 -19.36 -1.48
C SER A 652 -3.96 -19.21 -0.20
N ALA A 653 -3.90 -20.20 0.71
CA ALA A 653 -4.73 -20.23 1.93
C ALA A 653 -3.93 -20.49 3.22
N GLN A 654 -4.33 -19.87 4.33
CA GLN A 654 -3.76 -20.10 5.68
C GLN A 654 -4.29 -21.36 6.37
N GLY A 655 -5.26 -22.06 5.77
CA GLY A 655 -5.81 -23.34 6.23
C GLY A 655 -6.11 -24.26 5.05
N THR A 656 -5.59 -25.50 5.07
CA THR A 656 -5.91 -26.53 4.08
C THR A 656 -7.27 -27.16 4.37
N ASN A 657 -7.55 -27.40 5.66
CA ASN A 657 -8.75 -28.08 6.13
C ASN A 657 -10.05 -27.35 5.76
N GLU A 658 -10.11 -26.03 5.89
CA GLU A 658 -11.30 -25.24 5.59
C GLU A 658 -11.63 -25.28 4.08
N VAL A 659 -10.63 -25.08 3.23
CA VAL A 659 -10.74 -25.22 1.77
C VAL A 659 -11.20 -26.63 1.39
N GLN A 660 -10.66 -27.66 2.03
CA GLN A 660 -11.03 -29.06 1.79
C GLN A 660 -12.50 -29.32 2.16
N MET A 661 -12.91 -28.89 3.36
CA MET A 661 -14.23 -29.18 3.92
C MET A 661 -15.34 -28.39 3.24
N GLU A 662 -15.17 -27.09 2.98
CA GLU A 662 -16.20 -26.30 2.28
C GLU A 662 -16.34 -26.72 0.81
N THR A 663 -15.25 -27.14 0.15
CA THR A 663 -15.34 -27.70 -1.21
C THR A 663 -16.03 -29.08 -1.22
N ALA A 664 -15.70 -29.96 -0.26
CA ALA A 664 -16.34 -31.26 -0.11
C ALA A 664 -17.86 -31.14 0.14
N LYS A 665 -18.23 -30.25 1.08
CA LYS A 665 -19.61 -29.88 1.45
C LYS A 665 -20.39 -29.30 0.28
N CYS A 666 -19.80 -28.41 -0.51
CA CYS A 666 -20.47 -27.81 -1.67
C CYS A 666 -20.67 -28.81 -2.83
N LEU A 667 -19.68 -29.69 -3.07
CA LEU A 667 -19.73 -30.68 -4.15
C LEU A 667 -20.51 -31.97 -3.77
N GLY A 668 -20.83 -32.16 -2.50
CA GLY A 668 -21.49 -33.37 -1.99
C GLY A 668 -20.61 -34.62 -2.03
N ILE A 669 -19.28 -34.47 -1.94
CA ILE A 669 -18.31 -35.59 -2.00
C ILE A 669 -17.49 -35.72 -0.71
N PRO A 670 -16.97 -36.91 -0.36
CA PRO A 670 -16.13 -37.09 0.82
C PRO A 670 -14.84 -36.26 0.75
N ALA A 671 -14.43 -35.65 1.86
CA ALA A 671 -13.22 -34.82 1.93
C ALA A 671 -11.92 -35.54 1.53
N HIS A 672 -11.87 -36.88 1.65
CA HIS A 672 -10.70 -37.68 1.22
C HIS A 672 -10.53 -37.73 -0.32
N LYS A 673 -11.55 -37.37 -1.10
CA LYS A 673 -11.45 -37.20 -2.57
C LYS A 673 -10.88 -35.81 -2.94
N ILE A 674 -10.56 -34.95 -1.98
CA ILE A 674 -10.02 -33.60 -2.21
C ILE A 674 -8.67 -33.45 -1.50
N VAL A 675 -7.60 -33.18 -2.25
CA VAL A 675 -6.26 -32.90 -1.70
C VAL A 675 -5.94 -31.42 -1.87
N VAL A 676 -5.76 -30.70 -0.76
CA VAL A 676 -5.42 -29.26 -0.77
C VAL A 676 -3.94 -29.07 -0.48
N LYS A 677 -3.24 -28.32 -1.34
CA LYS A 677 -1.78 -28.10 -1.28
C LYS A 677 -1.44 -26.61 -1.21
N VAL A 678 -0.54 -26.25 -0.28
CA VAL A 678 -0.04 -24.89 -0.05
C VAL A 678 1.49 -24.92 0.10
N LYS A 679 2.21 -24.45 -0.92
CA LYS A 679 3.70 -24.42 -0.95
C LYS A 679 4.29 -23.21 -0.22
N ARG A 680 3.65 -22.06 -0.35
CA ARG A 680 3.93 -20.76 0.32
C ARG A 680 2.83 -19.76 -0.05
N ILE A 681 2.79 -18.63 0.65
CA ILE A 681 1.85 -17.52 0.41
C ILE A 681 2.62 -16.19 0.35
N GLY A 682 2.29 -15.30 -0.59
CA GLY A 682 2.84 -13.95 -0.73
C GLY A 682 2.34 -12.94 0.32
N GLY A 683 2.18 -13.39 1.56
CA GLY A 683 1.48 -12.71 2.66
C GLY A 683 0.00 -13.14 2.75
N GLY A 684 -0.56 -13.09 3.96
CA GLY A 684 -1.98 -13.41 4.24
C GLY A 684 -2.54 -12.61 5.40
N PHE A 685 -1.81 -12.54 6.52
CA PHE A 685 -2.12 -11.67 7.66
C PHE A 685 -3.52 -11.85 8.30
N GLY A 686 -4.19 -12.97 8.08
CA GLY A 686 -5.58 -13.24 8.49
C GLY A 686 -6.57 -13.20 7.31
N GLY A 687 -6.34 -12.33 6.31
CA GLY A 687 -7.25 -12.17 5.17
C GLY A 687 -7.20 -13.31 4.14
N LYS A 688 -6.47 -14.38 4.44
CA LYS A 688 -6.42 -15.67 3.72
C LYS A 688 -6.76 -16.85 4.64
N GLU A 689 -7.42 -16.58 5.77
CA GLU A 689 -7.90 -17.60 6.71
C GLU A 689 -9.18 -18.25 6.15
N SER A 690 -10.34 -17.59 6.30
CA SER A 690 -11.65 -18.09 5.84
C SER A 690 -12.05 -17.73 4.41
N THR A 691 -11.27 -16.90 3.72
CA THR A 691 -11.66 -16.29 2.43
C THR A 691 -11.32 -17.12 1.20
N ALA A 692 -10.39 -18.09 1.30
CA ALA A 692 -9.96 -18.90 0.16
C ALA A 692 -11.07 -19.77 -0.50
N PRO A 693 -12.06 -20.32 0.24
CA PRO A 693 -13.24 -20.96 -0.33
C PRO A 693 -14.01 -20.13 -1.37
N LEU A 694 -13.98 -18.79 -1.28
CA LEU A 694 -14.63 -17.88 -2.24
C LEU A 694 -14.13 -18.08 -3.68
N LEU A 695 -12.89 -18.58 -3.85
CA LEU A 695 -12.32 -18.91 -5.15
C LEU A 695 -12.33 -20.42 -5.42
N SER A 696 -11.91 -21.23 -4.43
CA SER A 696 -11.70 -22.66 -4.65
C SER A 696 -13.01 -23.40 -4.92
N VAL A 697 -14.13 -22.98 -4.31
CA VAL A 697 -15.42 -23.64 -4.50
C VAL A 697 -15.97 -23.40 -5.92
N PRO A 698 -16.07 -22.16 -6.44
CA PRO A 698 -16.39 -21.93 -7.85
C PRO A 698 -15.42 -22.62 -8.83
N ALA A 699 -14.11 -22.59 -8.55
CA ALA A 699 -13.11 -23.26 -9.39
C ALA A 699 -13.31 -24.79 -9.41
N ALA A 700 -13.66 -25.40 -8.28
CA ALA A 700 -13.88 -26.84 -8.17
C ALA A 700 -15.19 -27.30 -8.83
N ILE A 701 -16.27 -26.52 -8.73
CA ILE A 701 -17.52 -26.74 -9.49
C ILE A 701 -17.20 -26.71 -10.99
N ALA A 702 -16.45 -25.71 -11.45
CA ALA A 702 -16.06 -25.59 -12.85
C ALA A 702 -15.14 -26.75 -13.30
N ALA A 703 -14.11 -27.09 -12.54
CA ALA A 703 -13.16 -28.15 -12.86
C ALA A 703 -13.83 -29.54 -12.95
N ARG A 704 -14.69 -29.89 -11.98
CA ARG A 704 -15.46 -31.15 -11.98
C ARG A 704 -16.44 -31.21 -13.15
N LYS A 705 -17.13 -30.10 -13.47
CA LYS A 705 -18.09 -30.00 -14.59
C LYS A 705 -17.42 -30.06 -15.96
N LEU A 706 -16.25 -29.43 -16.12
CA LEU A 706 -15.55 -29.32 -17.41
C LEU A 706 -14.51 -30.43 -17.65
N ARG A 707 -14.16 -31.22 -16.62
CA ARG A 707 -13.07 -32.21 -16.65
C ARG A 707 -11.74 -31.65 -17.16
N ARG A 708 -11.49 -30.37 -16.85
CA ARG A 708 -10.27 -29.61 -17.18
C ARG A 708 -9.78 -28.88 -15.94
N PRO A 709 -8.46 -28.64 -15.77
CA PRO A 709 -7.95 -27.75 -14.74
C PRO A 709 -8.52 -26.33 -14.88
N VAL A 710 -8.87 -25.70 -13.75
CA VAL A 710 -9.40 -24.32 -13.70
C VAL A 710 -8.53 -23.48 -12.78
N ARG A 711 -8.07 -22.32 -13.27
CA ARG A 711 -7.30 -21.30 -12.54
C ARG A 711 -8.20 -20.09 -12.29
N ILE A 712 -8.26 -19.61 -11.05
CA ILE A 712 -8.87 -18.32 -10.70
C ILE A 712 -7.83 -17.48 -9.95
N THR A 713 -7.63 -16.24 -10.39
CA THR A 713 -6.75 -15.25 -9.76
C THR A 713 -7.51 -13.92 -9.72
N MET A 714 -7.60 -13.29 -8.54
CA MET A 714 -8.24 -11.97 -8.42
C MET A 714 -7.30 -10.84 -8.83
N GLU A 715 -7.84 -9.83 -9.53
CA GLU A 715 -7.22 -8.51 -9.61
C GLU A 715 -7.33 -7.80 -8.25
N ARG A 716 -6.44 -6.85 -7.97
CA ARG A 716 -6.44 -6.12 -6.68
C ARG A 716 -7.77 -5.44 -6.35
N TYR A 717 -8.47 -4.98 -7.39
CA TYR A 717 -9.77 -4.33 -7.29
C TYR A 717 -10.86 -5.27 -6.79
N ASP A 718 -10.88 -6.50 -7.28
CA ASP A 718 -11.88 -7.52 -6.93
C ASP A 718 -11.56 -8.11 -5.55
N ASP A 719 -10.28 -8.43 -5.32
CA ASP A 719 -9.69 -8.85 -4.05
C ASP A 719 -10.16 -7.93 -2.90
N MET A 720 -9.84 -6.64 -2.97
CA MET A 720 -10.26 -5.61 -2.00
C MET A 720 -11.78 -5.35 -1.99
N ALA A 721 -12.55 -5.79 -2.99
CA ALA A 721 -13.99 -5.63 -3.00
C ALA A 721 -14.73 -6.77 -2.29
N VAL A 722 -14.13 -7.96 -2.15
CA VAL A 722 -14.82 -9.17 -1.67
C VAL A 722 -14.24 -9.81 -0.42
N THR A 723 -12.93 -9.70 -0.15
CA THR A 723 -12.29 -10.44 0.97
C THR A 723 -12.49 -9.84 2.35
N GLY A 724 -13.31 -8.80 2.46
CA GLY A 724 -13.52 -8.07 3.71
C GLY A 724 -12.28 -7.30 4.18
N THR A 725 -12.37 -6.76 5.39
CA THR A 725 -11.31 -5.97 6.02
C THR A 725 -11.17 -6.38 7.49
N ARG A 726 -10.27 -5.74 8.24
CA ARG A 726 -10.44 -5.70 9.70
C ARG A 726 -11.69 -4.91 10.07
N HIS A 727 -12.50 -5.46 10.97
CA HIS A 727 -13.59 -4.80 11.69
C HIS A 727 -13.23 -3.38 12.18
N PRO A 728 -13.90 -2.33 11.67
CA PRO A 728 -14.07 -1.08 12.38
C PRO A 728 -14.67 -1.31 13.77
N PHE A 729 -14.33 -0.46 14.73
CA PHE A 729 -14.88 -0.48 16.09
C PHE A 729 -15.27 0.92 16.57
N ARG A 730 -16.32 0.96 17.38
CA ARG A 730 -16.68 2.06 18.28
C ARG A 730 -16.67 1.54 19.72
N PHE A 731 -16.07 2.29 20.63
CA PHE A 731 -16.11 1.99 22.06
C PHE A 731 -16.74 3.16 22.81
N ASN A 732 -17.74 2.88 23.64
CA ASN A 732 -18.27 3.82 24.61
C ASN A 732 -17.80 3.34 25.99
N TYR A 733 -17.08 4.17 26.75
CA TYR A 733 -16.42 3.81 27.99
C TYR A 733 -16.76 4.77 29.14
N LYS A 734 -16.76 4.24 30.36
CA LYS A 734 -16.91 4.97 31.62
C LYS A 734 -15.94 4.40 32.66
N VAL A 735 -15.20 5.27 33.35
CA VAL A 735 -14.21 4.87 34.35
C VAL A 735 -14.30 5.76 35.58
N ALA A 736 -14.24 5.13 36.75
CA ALA A 736 -14.12 5.79 38.03
C ALA A 736 -12.69 5.72 38.58
N LEU A 737 -12.29 6.76 39.28
CA LEU A 737 -11.01 6.87 39.96
C LEU A 737 -11.22 7.25 41.43
N ASP A 738 -10.27 6.85 42.28
CA ASP A 738 -10.14 7.43 43.61
C ASP A 738 -9.27 8.70 43.60
N ALA A 739 -9.26 9.41 44.73
CA ALA A 739 -8.47 10.63 44.95
C ALA A 739 -6.94 10.46 44.83
N SER A 740 -6.42 9.24 44.60
CA SER A 740 -5.00 9.00 44.28
C SER A 740 -4.71 8.79 42.80
N GLY A 741 -5.73 8.80 41.93
CA GLY A 741 -5.60 8.53 40.49
C GLY A 741 -5.58 7.04 40.12
N LYS A 742 -5.96 6.14 41.04
CA LYS A 742 -6.11 4.71 40.75
C LYS A 742 -7.47 4.44 40.10
N PHE A 743 -7.48 3.63 39.04
CA PHE A 743 -8.73 3.12 38.46
C PHE A 743 -9.47 2.20 39.44
N ARG A 744 -10.80 2.27 39.45
CA ARG A 744 -11.66 1.51 40.38
C ARG A 744 -12.74 0.72 39.65
N ASP A 745 -13.83 1.38 39.27
CA ASP A 745 -14.93 0.77 38.52
C ASP A 745 -14.82 1.18 37.04
N PHE A 746 -15.00 0.23 36.13
CA PHE A 746 -14.85 0.43 34.69
C PHE A 746 -15.97 -0.26 33.93
N CYS A 747 -16.59 0.44 32.99
CA CYS A 747 -17.65 -0.09 32.13
C CYS A 747 -17.36 0.30 30.68
N VAL A 748 -17.44 -0.64 29.75
CA VAL A 748 -17.21 -0.37 28.32
C VAL A 748 -18.03 -1.27 27.41
N THR A 749 -18.63 -0.67 26.37
CA THR A 749 -19.30 -1.41 25.30
C THR A 749 -18.54 -1.25 24.00
N ALA A 750 -18.10 -2.39 23.46
CA ALA A 750 -17.41 -2.52 22.19
C ALA A 750 -18.38 -2.93 21.07
N TYR A 751 -18.60 -2.02 20.12
CA TYR A 751 -19.39 -2.28 18.91
C TYR A 751 -18.43 -2.57 17.76
N SER A 752 -18.59 -3.71 17.09
CA SER A 752 -17.79 -4.12 15.93
C SER A 752 -18.62 -4.13 14.65
N ASN A 753 -18.12 -3.50 13.58
CA ASN A 753 -18.78 -3.53 12.26
C ASN A 753 -18.38 -4.82 11.54
N CYS A 754 -19.31 -5.77 11.42
CA CYS A 754 -19.01 -7.13 10.96
C CYS A 754 -19.23 -7.36 9.46
N GLY A 755 -20.00 -6.51 8.77
CA GLY A 755 -20.51 -6.81 7.43
C GLY A 755 -21.75 -7.73 7.47
N HIS A 756 -22.04 -8.38 6.36
CA HIS A 756 -23.35 -9.03 6.15
C HIS A 756 -23.54 -10.38 6.88
N SER A 757 -22.43 -11.05 7.25
CA SER A 757 -22.40 -12.37 7.90
C SER A 757 -21.33 -12.46 8.99
N LEU A 758 -21.28 -13.58 9.73
CA LEU A 758 -20.46 -13.71 10.93
C LEU A 758 -18.96 -13.82 10.67
N ASP A 759 -18.53 -14.65 9.71
CA ASP A 759 -17.12 -15.01 9.52
C ASP A 759 -16.42 -15.28 10.88
N LEU A 760 -15.29 -14.63 11.16
CA LEU A 760 -14.53 -14.75 12.41
C LEU A 760 -14.86 -13.63 13.43
N SER A 761 -15.93 -12.85 13.20
CA SER A 761 -16.33 -11.68 14.00
C SER A 761 -16.55 -11.97 15.49
N LEU A 762 -17.05 -13.17 15.82
CA LEU A 762 -17.24 -13.63 17.20
C LEU A 762 -15.91 -13.65 17.95
N GLY A 763 -14.91 -14.32 17.38
CA GLY A 763 -13.57 -14.38 17.95
C GLY A 763 -12.88 -13.02 17.99
N VAL A 764 -13.09 -12.17 16.98
CA VAL A 764 -12.54 -10.81 16.94
C VAL A 764 -13.12 -9.95 18.07
N THR A 765 -14.43 -10.02 18.31
CA THR A 765 -15.10 -9.22 19.34
C THR A 765 -14.74 -9.71 20.75
N GLN A 766 -14.78 -11.03 20.98
CA GLN A 766 -14.27 -11.68 22.20
C GLN A 766 -12.83 -11.24 22.52
N ARG A 767 -11.97 -11.22 21.50
CA ARG A 767 -10.57 -10.83 21.65
C ARG A 767 -10.39 -9.33 21.89
N ALA A 768 -11.24 -8.46 21.33
CA ALA A 768 -11.28 -7.03 21.67
C ALA A 768 -11.54 -6.82 23.16
N MET A 769 -12.48 -7.57 23.73
CA MET A 769 -12.88 -7.48 25.14
C MET A 769 -11.75 -7.89 26.09
N VAL A 770 -11.10 -9.04 25.91
CA VAL A 770 -10.05 -9.54 26.85
C VAL A 770 -8.66 -8.86 26.72
N HIS A 771 -8.60 -7.73 26.01
CA HIS A 771 -7.42 -6.84 25.91
C HIS A 771 -7.72 -5.37 26.14
N ILE A 772 -8.97 -5.04 26.47
CA ILE A 772 -9.33 -3.66 26.78
C ILE A 772 -8.74 -3.20 28.12
N ASP A 773 -8.19 -4.11 28.94
CA ASP A 773 -7.37 -3.76 30.10
C ASP A 773 -5.97 -3.22 29.71
N ASN A 774 -5.45 -3.59 28.55
CA ASN A 774 -4.02 -3.49 28.21
C ASN A 774 -3.13 -3.87 29.41
N VAL A 775 -2.27 -2.96 29.89
CA VAL A 775 -1.39 -3.17 31.04
C VAL A 775 -2.01 -2.73 32.39
N TYR A 776 -3.25 -2.28 32.41
CA TYR A 776 -3.83 -1.56 33.54
C TYR A 776 -4.76 -2.43 34.39
N LYS A 777 -4.62 -2.36 35.71
CA LYS A 777 -5.53 -3.05 36.63
C LYS A 777 -6.80 -2.23 36.86
N PHE A 778 -7.94 -2.80 36.45
CA PHE A 778 -9.28 -2.34 36.82
C PHE A 778 -9.87 -3.31 37.86
N PRO A 779 -10.08 -2.88 39.13
CA PRO A 779 -10.67 -3.72 40.17
C PRO A 779 -12.06 -4.29 39.83
N ASN A 780 -13.04 -3.42 39.51
CA ASN A 780 -14.32 -3.84 38.95
C ASN A 780 -14.39 -3.46 37.47
N ALA A 781 -14.80 -4.39 36.61
CA ALA A 781 -14.79 -4.21 35.17
C ALA A 781 -15.95 -4.96 34.50
N ASP A 782 -16.85 -4.20 33.88
CA ASP A 782 -17.95 -4.70 33.06
C ASP A 782 -17.67 -4.40 31.59
N ILE A 783 -17.54 -5.45 30.78
CA ILE A 783 -17.10 -5.35 29.39
C ILE A 783 -18.15 -6.03 28.50
N TYR A 784 -18.75 -5.27 27.58
CA TYR A 784 -19.81 -5.73 26.68
C TYR A 784 -19.35 -5.74 25.23
N GLY A 785 -19.77 -6.74 24.45
CA GLY A 785 -19.49 -6.86 23.02
C GLY A 785 -20.76 -6.97 22.18
N ARG A 786 -20.91 -6.12 21.16
CA ARG A 786 -22.03 -6.09 20.22
C ARG A 786 -21.52 -6.18 18.78
N MET A 787 -21.97 -7.19 18.03
CA MET A 787 -21.56 -7.48 16.65
C MET A 787 -22.58 -6.92 15.66
N CYS A 788 -22.32 -5.71 15.14
CA CYS A 788 -23.21 -4.98 14.24
C CYS A 788 -23.22 -5.59 12.83
N ARG A 789 -24.42 -5.92 12.34
CA ARG A 789 -24.65 -6.42 10.98
C ARG A 789 -24.89 -5.25 10.02
N THR A 790 -24.13 -5.21 8.93
CA THR A 790 -24.17 -4.13 7.92
C THR A 790 -24.18 -4.71 6.50
N ASN A 791 -24.59 -3.92 5.52
CA ASN A 791 -24.64 -4.27 4.09
C ASN A 791 -23.27 -4.12 3.41
N LEU A 792 -22.22 -4.58 4.09
CA LEU A 792 -20.83 -4.59 3.63
C LEU A 792 -20.30 -6.03 3.53
N ALA A 793 -19.20 -6.22 2.78
CA ALA A 793 -18.49 -7.51 2.75
C ALA A 793 -18.06 -7.89 4.18
N SER A 794 -18.19 -9.18 4.54
CA SER A 794 -17.89 -9.64 5.90
C SER A 794 -16.46 -9.37 6.29
N ASN A 795 -16.27 -8.66 7.40
CA ASN A 795 -14.96 -8.42 7.97
C ASN A 795 -14.42 -9.69 8.64
N THR A 796 -13.11 -9.89 8.52
CA THR A 796 -12.46 -11.18 8.79
C THR A 796 -11.25 -11.05 9.69
N ALA A 797 -10.56 -12.17 9.95
CA ALA A 797 -9.30 -12.19 10.67
C ALA A 797 -8.30 -11.19 10.09
N PHE A 798 -7.63 -10.46 10.97
CA PHE A 798 -6.45 -9.69 10.63
C PHE A 798 -5.52 -9.74 11.83
N ARG A 799 -4.27 -10.20 11.66
CA ARG A 799 -3.12 -10.13 12.60
C ARG A 799 -3.40 -9.20 13.80
N GLY A 800 -3.77 -9.77 14.95
CA GLY A 800 -4.20 -9.09 16.18
C GLY A 800 -5.65 -9.25 16.57
N PHE A 801 -6.52 -9.43 15.57
CA PHE A 801 -7.83 -10.04 15.68
C PHE A 801 -8.72 -9.39 16.76
N GLY A 802 -8.79 -8.05 16.81
CA GLY A 802 -9.73 -7.30 17.68
C GLY A 802 -9.14 -6.71 18.98
N GLY A 803 -8.33 -7.48 19.72
CA GLY A 803 -7.68 -7.02 20.98
C GLY A 803 -7.04 -5.63 20.97
N PRO A 804 -6.44 -5.16 19.87
CA PRO A 804 -5.78 -3.86 19.76
C PRO A 804 -6.74 -2.72 19.46
N GLN A 805 -7.94 -3.02 18.95
CA GLN A 805 -9.04 -2.08 19.01
C GLN A 805 -9.41 -1.82 20.49
N GLY A 806 -9.44 -2.89 21.31
CA GLY A 806 -9.55 -2.79 22.78
C GLY A 806 -8.42 -1.99 23.42
N MET A 807 -7.15 -2.34 23.19
CA MET A 807 -6.01 -1.60 23.77
C MET A 807 -5.98 -0.11 23.33
N PHE A 808 -6.37 0.20 22.08
CA PHE A 808 -6.47 1.58 21.59
C PHE A 808 -7.57 2.38 22.31
N CYS A 809 -8.71 1.75 22.63
CA CYS A 809 -9.74 2.37 23.47
C CYS A 809 -9.15 2.82 24.80
N THR A 810 -8.41 1.95 25.49
CA THR A 810 -7.95 2.22 26.84
C THR A 810 -6.73 3.14 26.91
N GLU A 811 -5.87 3.16 25.89
CA GLU A 811 -4.86 4.22 25.77
C GLU A 811 -5.49 5.61 25.50
N THR A 812 -6.64 5.64 24.80
CA THR A 812 -7.43 6.87 24.62
C THR A 812 -8.13 7.29 25.91
N LEU A 813 -8.65 6.35 26.70
CA LEU A 813 -9.19 6.56 28.05
C LEU A 813 -8.12 7.12 28.99
N VAL A 814 -6.91 6.52 29.02
CA VAL A 814 -5.76 7.02 29.80
C VAL A 814 -5.45 8.48 29.42
N LYS A 815 -5.50 8.81 28.13
CA LYS A 815 -5.35 10.20 27.66
C LYS A 815 -6.48 11.12 28.09
N HIS A 816 -7.73 10.66 28.05
CA HIS A 816 -8.90 11.44 28.48
C HIS A 816 -8.83 11.73 29.97
N VAL A 817 -8.63 10.72 30.82
CA VAL A 817 -8.51 10.87 32.27
C VAL A 817 -7.34 11.80 32.64
N ALA A 818 -6.18 11.62 32.02
CA ALA A 818 -5.01 12.48 32.25
C ALA A 818 -5.28 13.96 31.92
N GLU A 819 -6.04 14.24 30.85
CA GLU A 819 -6.34 15.60 30.42
C GLU A 819 -7.48 16.26 31.22
N THR A 820 -8.50 15.49 31.60
CA THR A 820 -9.63 15.95 32.43
C THR A 820 -9.21 16.21 33.88
N LEU A 821 -8.31 15.39 34.44
CA LEU A 821 -7.82 15.54 35.82
C LEU A 821 -6.48 16.29 35.93
N ASN A 822 -5.92 16.76 34.80
CA ASN A 822 -4.59 17.40 34.70
C ASN A 822 -3.45 16.59 35.35
N ILE A 823 -3.49 15.26 35.17
CA ILE A 823 -2.48 14.32 35.68
C ILE A 823 -1.49 14.02 34.56
N ASP A 824 -0.19 13.91 34.88
CA ASP A 824 0.79 13.42 33.93
C ASP A 824 0.45 11.99 33.48
N HIS A 825 0.31 11.79 32.16
CA HIS A 825 -0.23 10.54 31.63
C HIS A 825 0.70 9.35 31.84
N ASP A 826 2.03 9.54 31.88
CA ASP A 826 2.96 8.45 32.16
C ASP A 826 2.97 8.08 33.65
N LYS A 827 2.79 9.04 34.57
CA LYS A 827 2.51 8.72 35.98
C LYS A 827 1.19 7.97 36.15
N LEU A 828 0.13 8.38 35.43
CA LEU A 828 -1.17 7.70 35.45
C LEU A 828 -1.06 6.25 34.94
N ARG A 829 -0.19 5.98 33.96
CA ARG A 829 0.19 4.62 33.57
C ARG A 829 0.92 3.90 34.69
N GLU A 830 2.06 4.43 35.12
CA GLU A 830 2.99 3.79 36.06
C GLU A 830 2.30 3.38 37.37
N MET A 831 1.33 4.18 37.86
CA MET A 831 0.55 3.84 39.05
C MET A 831 -0.53 2.77 38.81
N ASN A 832 -1.08 2.64 37.61
CA ASN A 832 -2.16 1.68 37.29
C ASN A 832 -1.66 0.39 36.61
N MET A 833 -0.37 0.29 36.26
CA MET A 833 0.23 -0.92 35.69
C MET A 833 0.12 -2.14 36.61
N TYR A 834 -0.20 -3.30 36.02
CA TYR A 834 -0.15 -4.62 36.65
C TYR A 834 1.21 -4.97 37.27
N GLU A 835 1.17 -5.93 38.19
CA GLU A 835 2.32 -6.48 38.92
C GLU A 835 2.33 -8.01 38.81
N GLU A 836 3.35 -8.68 39.37
CA GLU A 836 3.41 -10.15 39.40
C GLU A 836 2.25 -10.73 40.23
N GLY A 837 1.62 -11.80 39.73
CA GLY A 837 0.49 -12.47 40.38
C GLY A 837 -0.86 -11.75 40.25
N ALA A 838 -0.90 -10.54 39.67
CA ALA A 838 -2.15 -9.79 39.51
C ALA A 838 -3.14 -10.51 38.58
N CYS A 839 -4.43 -10.47 38.93
CA CYS A 839 -5.52 -11.01 38.12
C CYS A 839 -6.06 -9.95 37.14
N THR A 840 -6.41 -10.35 35.92
CA THR A 840 -7.12 -9.51 34.93
C THR A 840 -8.65 -9.52 35.16
N PRO A 841 -9.42 -8.58 34.56
CA PRO A 841 -10.89 -8.58 34.59
C PRO A 841 -11.60 -9.89 34.22
N PHE A 842 -10.88 -10.84 33.61
CA PHE A 842 -11.41 -12.07 33.05
C PHE A 842 -10.77 -13.34 33.67
N GLY A 843 -9.98 -13.19 34.75
CA GLY A 843 -9.51 -14.31 35.59
C GLY A 843 -8.06 -14.76 35.38
N MET A 844 -7.33 -14.19 34.41
CA MET A 844 -5.94 -14.57 34.14
C MET A 844 -5.02 -14.03 35.24
N HIS A 845 -4.27 -14.90 35.89
CA HIS A 845 -3.22 -14.51 36.83
C HIS A 845 -1.88 -14.34 36.10
N LEU A 846 -1.33 -13.12 36.12
CA LEU A 846 -0.13 -12.74 35.40
C LEU A 846 1.13 -13.32 36.08
N ARG A 847 1.81 -14.25 35.39
CA ARG A 847 3.08 -14.87 35.82
C ARG A 847 4.22 -14.41 34.91
N GLN A 848 5.40 -14.16 35.48
CA GLN A 848 6.55 -13.54 34.78
C GLN A 848 6.19 -12.18 34.13
N CYS A 849 5.51 -11.32 34.88
CA CYS A 849 5.03 -9.99 34.50
C CYS A 849 6.20 -9.00 34.28
N ASN A 850 6.72 -8.96 33.05
CA ASN A 850 7.84 -8.11 32.66
C ASN A 850 7.44 -6.67 32.25
N ILE A 851 6.20 -6.23 32.54
CA ILE A 851 5.65 -4.94 32.07
C ILE A 851 6.50 -3.76 32.56
N LYS A 852 6.59 -3.56 33.88
CA LYS A 852 7.34 -2.43 34.49
C LYS A 852 8.83 -2.46 34.11
N ARG A 853 9.43 -3.64 33.98
CA ARG A 853 10.81 -3.82 33.50
C ARG A 853 10.98 -3.34 32.06
N THR A 854 10.09 -3.75 31.16
CA THR A 854 10.14 -3.39 29.74
C THR A 854 9.90 -1.89 29.53
N TRP A 855 8.98 -1.30 30.31
CA TRP A 855 8.76 0.15 30.36
C TRP A 855 10.04 0.90 30.75
N ASN A 856 10.66 0.53 31.86
CA ASN A 856 11.87 1.19 32.35
C ASN A 856 13.06 1.04 31.38
N GLU A 857 13.35 -0.17 30.91
CA GLU A 857 14.42 -0.41 29.91
C GLU A 857 14.16 0.37 28.61
N CYS A 858 12.91 0.60 28.21
CA CYS A 858 12.56 1.42 27.04
C CYS A 858 12.71 2.93 27.32
N LYS A 859 12.29 3.40 28.50
CA LYS A 859 12.39 4.81 28.94
C LYS A 859 13.84 5.27 28.97
N GLU A 860 14.72 4.41 29.51
CA GLU A 860 16.18 4.57 29.50
C GLU A 860 16.74 4.47 28.07
N ALA A 861 16.54 3.35 27.37
CA ALA A 861 17.16 3.07 26.07
C ALA A 861 16.79 4.06 24.95
N SER A 862 15.71 4.83 25.12
CA SER A 862 15.23 5.82 24.17
C SER A 862 15.55 7.28 24.55
N ASN A 863 16.25 7.51 25.68
CA ASN A 863 16.49 8.83 26.30
C ASN A 863 15.20 9.68 26.40
N TYR A 864 14.10 9.06 26.87
CA TYR A 864 12.75 9.62 26.75
C TYR A 864 12.61 11.02 27.37
N GLU A 865 12.98 11.17 28.64
CA GLU A 865 12.84 12.45 29.38
C GLU A 865 13.63 13.59 28.73
N GLN A 866 14.87 13.33 28.29
CA GLN A 866 15.70 14.33 27.61
C GLN A 866 15.04 14.79 26.31
N ARG A 867 14.50 13.84 25.52
CA ARG A 867 13.81 14.14 24.26
C ARG A 867 12.46 14.83 24.46
N LEU A 868 11.76 14.54 25.55
CA LEU A 868 10.52 15.21 25.94
C LEU A 868 10.75 16.71 26.19
N GLN A 869 11.85 17.09 26.86
CA GLN A 869 12.21 18.50 27.02
C GLN A 869 12.58 19.16 25.68
N VAL A 870 13.31 18.47 24.79
CA VAL A 870 13.62 18.97 23.43
C VAL A 870 12.35 19.16 22.59
N VAL A 871 11.33 18.30 22.76
CA VAL A 871 10.02 18.46 22.11
C VAL A 871 9.24 19.65 22.68
N ARG A 872 9.24 19.84 24.01
CA ARG A 872 8.60 21.01 24.65
C ARG A 872 9.21 22.32 24.18
N GLU A 873 10.55 22.42 24.15
CA GLU A 873 11.25 23.63 23.69
C GLU A 873 11.04 23.90 22.20
N PHE A 874 11.03 22.86 21.36
CA PHE A 874 10.66 23.00 19.94
C PHE A 874 9.23 23.53 19.78
N ASN A 875 8.28 23.01 20.56
CA ASN A 875 6.89 23.47 20.51
C ASN A 875 6.72 24.92 20.99
N ARG A 876 7.45 25.33 22.03
CA ARG A 876 7.49 26.71 22.55
C ARG A 876 8.02 27.73 21.54
N THR A 877 8.88 27.29 20.61
CA THR A 877 9.59 28.16 19.65
C THR A 877 9.03 28.14 18.23
N ASN A 878 7.99 27.34 17.95
CA ASN A 878 7.44 27.16 16.59
C ASN A 878 5.89 27.24 16.58
N LYS A 879 5.27 28.35 16.12
CA LYS A 879 3.79 28.47 16.02
C LYS A 879 3.20 27.37 15.13
N TYR A 880 3.56 27.35 13.85
CA TYR A 880 2.93 26.50 12.82
C TYR A 880 3.53 25.09 12.64
N ARG A 881 4.48 24.67 13.50
CA ARG A 881 5.09 23.33 13.44
C ARG A 881 5.27 22.80 14.85
N LYS A 882 4.57 21.71 15.19
CA LYS A 882 4.73 21.01 16.47
C LYS A 882 5.38 19.65 16.29
N ARG A 883 6.01 19.17 17.35
CA ARG A 883 6.45 17.78 17.55
C ARG A 883 5.66 17.19 18.70
N GLY A 884 5.55 15.87 18.69
CA GLY A 884 5.11 15.09 19.84
C GLY A 884 6.03 13.91 20.04
N ILE A 885 6.00 13.36 21.24
CA ILE A 885 6.69 12.14 21.64
C ILE A 885 5.74 11.37 22.55
N TYR A 886 5.85 10.06 22.54
CA TYR A 886 5.00 9.18 23.33
C TYR A 886 5.76 7.89 23.62
N MET A 887 5.28 7.14 24.61
CA MET A 887 5.73 5.79 24.89
C MET A 887 4.52 4.92 25.21
N LEU A 888 4.43 3.76 24.56
CA LEU A 888 3.24 2.91 24.59
C LEU A 888 3.56 1.57 25.25
N PRO A 889 2.95 1.22 26.39
CA PRO A 889 3.09 -0.12 26.97
C PRO A 889 2.12 -1.10 26.29
N THR A 890 2.41 -2.40 26.34
CA THR A 890 1.43 -3.41 25.90
C THR A 890 1.48 -4.68 26.75
N ARG A 891 0.32 -5.11 27.28
CA ARG A 891 0.11 -6.47 27.77
C ARG A 891 -0.49 -7.25 26.62
N PHE A 892 0.16 -8.34 26.31
CA PHE A 892 0.06 -8.91 24.98
C PHE A 892 0.08 -10.56 25.09
N GLY A 893 -1.53 -12.26 25.04
CA GLY A 893 -1.72 -13.78 25.08
C GLY A 893 -1.45 -14.49 23.73
N ILE A 894 -0.75 -15.63 23.77
CA ILE A 894 -0.46 -16.44 22.59
C ILE A 894 -1.37 -17.67 22.54
N GLY A 895 -2.34 -17.70 21.62
CA GLY A 895 -3.25 -18.84 21.46
C GLY A 895 -4.59 -18.53 20.76
N PHE A 896 -5.32 -19.59 20.43
CA PHE A 896 -6.74 -19.53 20.05
C PHE A 896 -7.63 -19.59 21.30
N GLY A 897 -8.78 -18.90 21.28
CA GLY A 897 -9.80 -19.01 22.33
C GLY A 897 -10.61 -20.31 22.29
N LEU A 898 -10.56 -21.04 21.17
CA LEU A 898 -11.16 -22.36 21.01
C LEU A 898 -10.10 -23.45 21.25
N LYS A 899 -10.27 -24.24 22.31
CA LYS A 899 -9.34 -25.31 22.74
C LYS A 899 -8.93 -26.25 21.59
N GLN A 900 -9.88 -26.63 20.75
CA GLN A 900 -9.67 -27.55 19.62
C GLN A 900 -8.80 -26.98 18.48
N LEU A 901 -8.47 -25.67 18.49
CA LEU A 901 -7.53 -25.09 17.53
C LEU A 901 -6.07 -25.07 18.02
N ASN A 902 -5.84 -25.22 19.34
CA ASN A 902 -4.51 -25.22 19.96
C ASN A 902 -3.78 -26.59 19.82
N GLN A 903 -3.84 -27.17 18.62
CA GLN A 903 -3.21 -28.45 18.23
C GLN A 903 -2.49 -28.33 16.88
N ALA A 904 -1.47 -29.16 16.64
CA ALA A 904 -0.86 -29.34 15.31
C ALA A 904 -0.28 -30.74 15.11
N GLY A 905 -0.38 -31.26 13.89
CA GLY A 905 0.27 -32.50 13.46
C GLY A 905 1.49 -32.26 12.57
N ALA A 906 2.42 -33.23 12.58
CA ALA A 906 3.53 -33.33 11.64
C ALA A 906 3.78 -34.78 11.23
N LEU A 907 4.37 -34.96 10.05
CA LEU A 907 4.85 -36.21 9.48
C LEU A 907 6.34 -36.07 9.17
N VAL A 908 7.16 -36.96 9.71
CA VAL A 908 8.61 -37.01 9.50
C VAL A 908 8.96 -38.32 8.79
N LEU A 909 9.62 -38.20 7.66
CA LEU A 909 10.10 -39.31 6.83
C LEU A 909 11.63 -39.25 6.76
N ILE A 910 12.31 -40.35 7.07
CA ILE A 910 13.76 -40.49 6.95
C ILE A 910 14.03 -41.49 5.80
N TYR A 911 14.75 -41.05 4.78
CA TYR A 911 15.11 -41.90 3.64
C TYR A 911 16.41 -42.66 3.91
N THR A 912 16.62 -43.78 3.20
CA THR A 912 17.77 -44.70 3.41
C THR A 912 19.14 -44.12 3.05
N ASP A 913 19.19 -42.92 2.46
CA ASP A 913 20.40 -42.12 2.25
C ASP A 913 20.76 -41.22 3.44
N GLY A 914 19.87 -41.09 4.42
CA GLY A 914 20.00 -40.18 5.57
C GLY A 914 19.34 -38.82 5.39
N SER A 915 18.67 -38.54 4.27
CA SER A 915 17.87 -37.32 4.11
C SER A 915 16.54 -37.41 4.87
N VAL A 916 16.02 -36.25 5.31
CA VAL A 916 14.82 -36.16 6.15
C VAL A 916 13.82 -35.20 5.51
N LEU A 917 12.62 -35.67 5.21
CA LEU A 917 11.49 -34.85 4.76
C LEU A 917 10.49 -34.66 5.91
N VAL A 918 10.25 -33.40 6.26
CA VAL A 918 9.23 -33.00 7.23
C VAL A 918 8.04 -32.38 6.49
N SER A 919 6.84 -32.79 6.85
CA SER A 919 5.58 -32.11 6.50
C SER A 919 4.86 -31.75 7.80
N HIS A 920 4.25 -30.56 7.89
CA HIS A 920 3.53 -30.12 9.08
C HIS A 920 2.34 -29.25 8.68
N GLY A 921 1.33 -29.15 9.53
CA GLY A 921 0.05 -28.48 9.20
C GLY A 921 0.10 -26.94 9.09
N GLY A 922 1.27 -26.33 8.95
CA GLY A 922 1.46 -24.88 9.09
C GLY A 922 2.11 -24.20 7.88
N MET A 923 1.51 -23.13 7.37
CA MET A 923 1.83 -22.54 6.08
C MET A 923 2.87 -21.43 6.17
N GLU A 924 3.86 -21.44 5.28
CA GLU A 924 4.81 -20.34 5.12
C GLU A 924 4.18 -19.17 4.37
N MET A 925 4.09 -18.01 5.01
CA MET A 925 3.60 -16.75 4.44
C MET A 925 4.59 -15.59 4.59
N GLY A 926 5.86 -15.89 4.90
CA GLY A 926 6.95 -14.93 5.11
C GLY A 926 7.43 -14.81 6.56
N GLN A 927 6.78 -15.51 7.50
CA GLN A 927 7.13 -15.53 8.93
C GLN A 927 8.28 -16.50 9.27
N GLY A 928 8.82 -17.22 8.28
CA GLY A 928 9.93 -18.17 8.45
C GLY A 928 9.51 -19.37 9.30
N LEU A 929 8.26 -19.83 9.17
CA LEU A 929 7.75 -21.00 9.86
C LEU A 929 8.45 -22.27 9.40
N HIS A 930 8.57 -22.50 8.09
CA HIS A 930 9.29 -23.67 7.58
C HIS A 930 10.77 -23.63 8.02
N THR A 931 11.42 -22.46 7.96
CA THR A 931 12.80 -22.27 8.45
C THR A 931 12.96 -22.66 9.93
N LYS A 932 12.00 -22.29 10.80
CA LYS A 932 12.01 -22.66 12.21
C LYS A 932 11.80 -24.17 12.41
N ILE A 933 10.90 -24.80 11.65
CA ILE A 933 10.69 -26.25 11.73
C ILE A 933 11.93 -27.02 11.23
N LEU A 934 12.63 -26.55 10.19
CA LEU A 934 13.93 -27.10 9.79
C LEU A 934 14.97 -27.01 10.92
N GLN A 935 15.09 -25.84 11.57
CA GLN A 935 15.98 -25.65 12.72
C GLN A 935 15.63 -26.53 13.91
N ILE A 936 14.33 -26.71 14.21
CA ILE A 936 13.85 -27.58 15.28
C ILE A 936 14.16 -29.04 14.96
N ALA A 937 13.82 -29.52 13.76
CA ALA A 937 14.08 -30.90 13.35
C ALA A 937 15.58 -31.23 13.32
N ALA A 938 16.42 -30.35 12.76
CA ALA A 938 17.88 -30.50 12.76
C ALA A 938 18.44 -30.60 14.19
N ARG A 939 17.97 -29.75 15.11
CA ARG A 939 18.38 -29.76 16.52
C ARG A 939 17.86 -30.96 17.31
N VAL A 940 16.66 -31.46 16.99
CA VAL A 940 16.04 -32.61 17.68
C VAL A 940 16.65 -33.94 17.22
N LEU A 941 17.01 -34.05 15.94
CA LEU A 941 17.64 -35.25 15.35
C LEU A 941 19.17 -35.25 15.47
N ASP A 942 19.78 -34.14 15.89
CA ASP A 942 21.24 -33.93 16.00
C ASP A 942 21.98 -34.12 14.65
N ILE A 943 21.47 -33.43 13.62
CA ILE A 943 21.97 -33.49 12.23
C ILE A 943 22.13 -32.10 11.60
N PRO A 944 22.99 -31.95 10.57
CA PRO A 944 23.08 -30.72 9.78
C PRO A 944 21.72 -30.37 9.13
N ILE A 945 21.37 -29.08 9.12
CA ILE A 945 20.08 -28.60 8.62
C ILE A 945 19.90 -28.87 7.11
N GLU A 946 21.00 -29.02 6.38
CA GLU A 946 21.07 -29.36 4.96
C GLU A 946 20.52 -30.77 4.65
N LYS A 947 20.45 -31.66 5.65
CA LYS A 947 19.80 -32.97 5.53
C LYS A 947 18.28 -32.92 5.69
N VAL A 948 17.73 -31.81 6.18
CA VAL A 948 16.30 -31.65 6.45
C VAL A 948 15.65 -30.81 5.34
N HIS A 949 14.55 -31.30 4.80
CA HIS A 949 13.75 -30.62 3.79
C HIS A 949 12.29 -30.51 4.24
N ILE A 950 11.60 -29.46 3.78
CA ILE A 950 10.13 -29.35 3.85
C ILE A 950 9.63 -29.15 2.43
N HIS A 951 8.77 -30.05 1.95
CA HIS A 951 8.18 -29.89 0.63
C HIS A 951 7.06 -28.85 0.66
N GLU A 952 5.89 -29.16 1.22
CA GLU A 952 4.77 -28.22 1.35
C GLU A 952 3.85 -28.56 2.53
N THR A 953 2.85 -27.72 2.77
CA THR A 953 1.69 -28.10 3.59
C THR A 953 0.63 -28.73 2.70
N ALA A 954 0.13 -29.92 3.02
CA ALA A 954 -0.92 -30.58 2.24
C ALA A 954 -1.80 -31.51 3.08
N SER A 955 -3.10 -31.59 2.74
CA SER A 955 -4.11 -32.30 3.55
C SER A 955 -4.02 -33.83 3.50
N ASP A 956 -3.36 -34.38 2.48
CA ASP A 956 -2.99 -35.80 2.36
C ASP A 956 -1.86 -36.21 3.34
N LYS A 957 -1.00 -35.26 3.71
CA LYS A 957 0.17 -35.47 4.58
C LYS A 957 -0.12 -35.12 6.03
N VAL A 958 -0.91 -34.07 6.27
CA VAL A 958 -1.37 -33.65 7.60
C VAL A 958 -2.84 -33.21 7.51
N PRO A 959 -3.80 -34.11 7.80
CA PRO A 959 -5.23 -33.78 7.81
C PRO A 959 -5.61 -32.95 9.04
N ASN A 960 -6.81 -32.37 9.03
CA ASN A 960 -7.43 -31.67 10.17
C ASN A 960 -6.59 -30.50 10.74
N ALA A 961 -5.68 -29.92 9.96
CA ALA A 961 -4.79 -28.86 10.42
C ALA A 961 -5.54 -27.55 10.75
N SER A 962 -5.31 -27.03 11.96
CA SER A 962 -5.70 -25.67 12.35
C SER A 962 -5.11 -24.62 11.40
N PRO A 963 -5.78 -23.47 11.18
CA PRO A 963 -5.21 -22.39 10.38
C PRO A 963 -3.93 -21.84 11.01
N THR A 964 -3.00 -21.36 10.16
CA THR A 964 -1.77 -20.70 10.62
C THR A 964 -2.07 -19.27 11.06
N ALA A 965 -2.59 -19.15 12.28
CA ALA A 965 -3.04 -17.91 12.90
C ALA A 965 -2.64 -17.84 14.39
N ALA A 966 -3.18 -16.84 15.11
CA ALA A 966 -3.04 -16.65 16.56
C ALA A 966 -1.60 -16.70 17.11
N SER A 967 -0.61 -16.38 16.28
CA SER A 967 0.84 -16.41 16.53
C SER A 967 1.46 -17.76 16.93
N VAL A 968 0.68 -18.78 17.30
CA VAL A 968 1.13 -20.09 17.83
C VAL A 968 1.80 -21.03 16.83
N GLY A 969 1.77 -20.72 15.52
CA GLY A 969 2.18 -21.66 14.46
C GLY A 969 3.55 -22.33 14.65
N SER A 970 4.56 -21.59 15.12
CA SER A 970 5.91 -22.16 15.36
C SER A 970 5.99 -23.01 16.62
N ASP A 971 5.23 -22.68 17.66
CA ASP A 971 5.26 -23.40 18.93
C ASP A 971 4.49 -24.74 18.82
N MET A 972 3.29 -24.74 18.20
CA MET A 972 2.51 -25.98 18.01
C MET A 972 3.19 -26.97 17.05
N ASN A 973 3.59 -26.52 15.86
CA ASN A 973 4.22 -27.40 14.86
C ASN A 973 5.63 -27.85 15.32
N GLY A 974 6.30 -27.05 16.15
CA GLY A 974 7.62 -27.39 16.71
C GLY A 974 7.59 -28.55 17.70
N LEU A 975 6.55 -28.62 18.55
CA LEU A 975 6.37 -29.70 19.53
C LEU A 975 6.10 -31.08 18.89
N ALA A 976 5.72 -31.09 17.61
CA ALA A 976 5.37 -32.29 16.85
C ALA A 976 6.60 -33.03 16.24
N VAL A 977 7.83 -32.75 16.68
CA VAL A 977 9.06 -33.44 16.22
C VAL A 977 9.84 -33.99 17.41
N GLN A 978 10.08 -35.31 17.46
CA GLN A 978 10.79 -36.00 18.56
C GLN A 978 11.72 -37.13 18.03
N PRO A 979 12.79 -37.51 18.77
CA PRO A 979 13.84 -38.43 18.28
C PRO A 979 13.82 -39.82 18.94
N PHE A 980 14.58 -40.77 18.36
CA PHE A 980 14.81 -42.12 18.90
C PHE A 980 16.28 -42.54 18.70
N LYS A 981 17.02 -42.86 19.78
CA LYS A 981 18.39 -43.43 19.71
C LYS A 981 18.84 -44.04 21.05
N LYS A 982 19.27 -45.31 21.07
CA LYS A 982 19.91 -45.96 22.25
C LYS A 982 20.99 -47.02 21.99
N ALA A 983 21.02 -47.68 20.82
CA ALA A 983 21.87 -48.88 20.63
C ALA A 983 23.34 -48.59 20.23
N ASN A 984 23.57 -47.68 19.29
CA ASN A 984 24.89 -47.32 18.79
C ASN A 984 25.11 -45.80 18.94
N PRO A 985 25.80 -45.32 19.99
CA PRO A 985 25.94 -43.89 20.23
C PRO A 985 26.89 -43.19 19.24
N SER A 986 27.92 -43.89 18.74
CA SER A 986 29.13 -43.34 18.10
C SER A 986 29.29 -43.60 16.59
N GLY A 987 28.35 -44.29 15.94
CA GLY A 987 28.30 -44.41 14.47
C GLY A 987 28.02 -43.08 13.74
N LYS A 988 27.74 -43.13 12.44
CA LYS A 988 27.19 -41.97 11.70
C LYS A 988 25.68 -42.08 11.55
N TRP A 989 25.04 -40.95 11.25
CA TRP A 989 23.60 -40.87 10.97
C TRP A 989 23.17 -41.86 9.87
N GLU A 990 23.92 -41.89 8.78
CA GLU A 990 23.69 -42.80 7.64
C GLU A 990 23.77 -44.27 8.06
N ASP A 991 24.68 -44.61 8.98
CA ASP A 991 24.86 -45.98 9.47
C ASP A 991 23.66 -46.41 10.32
N TRP A 992 23.18 -45.54 11.23
CA TRP A 992 21.99 -45.82 12.04
C TRP A 992 20.73 -45.96 11.20
N VAL A 993 20.55 -45.11 10.19
CA VAL A 993 19.38 -45.14 9.29
C VAL A 993 19.38 -46.41 8.43
N ARG A 994 20.54 -46.82 7.89
CA ARG A 994 20.68 -48.09 7.16
C ARG A 994 20.48 -49.29 8.07
N GLN A 995 21.03 -49.27 9.28
CA GLN A 995 20.83 -50.33 10.27
C GLN A 995 19.34 -50.47 10.62
N ALA A 996 18.65 -49.36 10.93
CA ALA A 996 17.22 -49.33 11.22
C ALA A 996 16.38 -49.91 10.06
N TYR A 997 16.70 -49.56 8.80
CA TYR A 997 16.03 -50.14 7.62
C TYR A 997 16.24 -51.66 7.51
N VAL A 998 17.48 -52.15 7.69
CA VAL A 998 17.81 -53.59 7.65
C VAL A 998 17.13 -54.36 8.81
N GLU A 999 17.05 -53.74 9.99
CA GLU A 999 16.33 -54.27 11.15
C GLU A 999 14.79 -54.20 11.01
N ARG A 1000 14.30 -53.52 9.96
CA ARG A 1000 12.88 -53.27 9.62
C ARG A 1000 12.16 -52.37 10.63
N VAL A 1001 12.88 -51.45 11.24
CA VAL A 1001 12.34 -50.34 12.05
C VAL A 1001 11.69 -49.31 11.12
N SER A 1002 10.52 -48.79 11.47
CA SER A 1002 9.88 -47.72 10.68
C SER A 1002 10.73 -46.45 10.70
N LEU A 1003 11.06 -45.95 9.51
CA LEU A 1003 11.67 -44.63 9.29
C LEU A 1003 10.62 -43.54 8.95
N SER A 1004 9.34 -43.84 9.18
CA SER A 1004 8.22 -42.90 9.09
C SER A 1004 7.57 -42.77 10.47
N ALA A 1005 7.35 -41.52 10.91
CA ALA A 1005 6.71 -41.20 12.18
C ALA A 1005 5.82 -39.95 12.08
N THR A 1006 4.63 -40.02 12.68
CA THR A 1006 3.78 -38.85 12.95
C THR A 1006 4.07 -38.30 14.34
N GLY A 1007 4.10 -36.98 14.47
CA GLY A 1007 4.14 -36.29 15.77
C GLY A 1007 2.96 -35.33 15.93
N PHE A 1008 2.63 -34.99 17.17
CA PHE A 1008 1.45 -34.21 17.51
C PHE A 1008 1.74 -33.30 18.71
N GLY A 1009 1.51 -31.99 18.54
CA GLY A 1009 1.69 -30.97 19.56
C GLY A 1009 0.35 -30.43 20.06
N ILE A 1010 0.22 -30.26 21.36
CA ILE A 1010 -0.92 -29.60 22.03
C ILE A 1010 -0.37 -28.46 22.87
N ILE A 1011 -1.00 -27.28 22.81
CA ILE A 1011 -0.76 -26.21 23.79
C ILE A 1011 -1.90 -26.21 24.80
N HIS A 1012 -1.56 -26.34 26.09
CA HIS A 1012 -2.53 -26.27 27.17
C HIS A 1012 -2.97 -24.82 27.40
N SER A 1013 -4.24 -24.54 27.14
CA SER A 1013 -4.91 -23.28 27.45
C SER A 1013 -6.16 -23.54 28.29
N GLU A 1014 -6.37 -22.73 29.33
CA GLU A 1014 -7.69 -22.59 29.97
C GLU A 1014 -8.64 -21.85 28.99
N VAL A 1015 -9.96 -22.03 29.15
CA VAL A 1015 -10.96 -21.64 28.13
C VAL A 1015 -11.95 -20.65 28.73
N VAL A 1016 -12.39 -19.68 27.93
CA VAL A 1016 -13.42 -18.70 28.32
C VAL A 1016 -14.82 -19.24 28.07
N ASP A 1017 -15.69 -19.14 29.07
CA ASP A 1017 -17.12 -19.06 28.86
C ASP A 1017 -17.55 -17.58 28.76
N PHE A 1018 -17.78 -17.10 27.54
CA PHE A 1018 -18.26 -15.75 27.23
C PHE A 1018 -19.79 -15.59 27.35
N PHE A 1019 -20.52 -16.66 27.70
CA PHE A 1019 -21.97 -16.66 27.89
C PHE A 1019 -22.36 -16.83 29.37
N ASN A 1020 -21.50 -17.44 30.20
CA ASN A 1020 -21.66 -17.54 31.66
C ASN A 1020 -20.52 -16.87 32.47
N GLY A 1021 -19.54 -16.22 31.83
CA GLY A 1021 -18.75 -15.12 32.40
C GLY A 1021 -17.41 -15.43 33.10
N LYS A 1022 -16.58 -16.38 32.64
CA LYS A 1022 -15.21 -16.62 33.18
C LYS A 1022 -14.18 -17.07 32.13
N GLY A 1023 -12.96 -16.47 32.09
CA GLY A 1023 -11.75 -17.03 31.43
C GLY A 1023 -10.91 -16.11 30.49
N ALA A 1024 -9.72 -16.57 30.05
CA ALA A 1024 -8.67 -15.85 29.29
C ALA A 1024 -8.51 -16.32 27.79
N GLU A 1025 -7.93 -15.62 26.79
CA GLU A 1025 -6.92 -14.52 26.69
C GLU A 1025 -6.67 -14.06 25.18
N MET A 1026 -5.50 -13.47 24.79
CA MET A 1026 -4.77 -13.47 23.45
C MET A 1026 -4.73 -12.24 22.40
N PHE A 1027 -3.57 -11.65 21.90
CA PHE A 1027 -3.35 -10.17 21.49
C PHE A 1027 -2.84 -9.64 20.01
N GLY A 1028 -3.02 -8.33 19.48
CA GLY A 1028 -2.10 -7.36 18.63
C GLY A 1028 -2.12 -6.70 17.12
N TYR A 1029 -2.20 -5.35 16.83
CA TYR A 1029 -2.43 -4.64 15.47
C TYR A 1029 -2.09 -3.09 15.23
N CYS A 1030 -1.98 -2.58 13.96
CA CYS A 1030 -2.06 -1.14 13.50
C CYS A 1030 -2.76 -0.81 12.10
N VAL A 1031 -3.39 0.39 11.90
CA VAL A 1031 -4.41 0.85 10.86
C VAL A 1031 -3.94 1.57 9.56
N TYR A 1032 -4.76 1.63 8.48
CA TYR A 1032 -4.84 2.68 7.41
C TYR A 1032 -6.29 2.91 6.93
N GLU A 1033 -6.63 4.10 6.41
CA GLU A 1033 -8.01 4.58 6.12
C GLU A 1033 -8.78 3.82 5.00
N ILE A 1034 -10.07 3.55 5.21
CA ILE A 1034 -10.99 2.98 4.21
C ILE A 1034 -12.19 3.92 3.99
N LYS A 1035 -12.42 4.31 2.73
CA LYS A 1035 -13.55 5.17 2.31
C LYS A 1035 -14.64 4.37 1.58
N ILE A 1036 -15.90 4.57 1.99
CA ILE A 1036 -17.12 3.96 1.42
C ILE A 1036 -18.20 5.04 1.25
N ARG A 1037 -18.98 5.00 0.17
CA ARG A 1037 -20.14 5.89 -0.08
C ARG A 1037 -21.36 5.52 0.78
N PRO A 1038 -22.36 6.41 0.94
CA PRO A 1038 -23.64 6.09 1.60
C PRO A 1038 -24.41 4.93 0.98
N ASP A 1039 -24.20 4.58 -0.30
CA ASP A 1039 -24.82 3.41 -0.95
C ASP A 1039 -23.94 2.14 -0.90
N GLY A 1040 -23.05 2.03 0.10
CA GLY A 1040 -22.19 0.86 0.32
C GLY A 1040 -21.06 0.67 -0.69
N VAL A 1041 -20.96 1.52 -1.72
CA VAL A 1041 -19.91 1.46 -2.74
C VAL A 1041 -18.56 1.82 -2.10
N ARG A 1042 -17.73 0.80 -1.83
CA ARG A 1042 -16.32 0.99 -1.42
C ARG A 1042 -15.56 1.77 -2.48
N LEU A 1043 -14.86 2.85 -2.11
CA LEU A 1043 -14.06 3.67 -3.04
C LEU A 1043 -12.58 3.25 -3.11
N THR A 1044 -12.06 2.66 -2.02
CA THR A 1044 -10.65 2.32 -1.86
C THR A 1044 -10.34 0.90 -2.35
N ARG A 1045 -10.00 0.73 -3.63
CA ARG A 1045 -9.83 -0.61 -4.28
C ARG A 1045 -8.50 -0.83 -5.02
N GLY A 1046 -7.44 -0.09 -4.71
CA GLY A 1046 -6.12 -0.27 -5.31
C GLY A 1046 -5.08 0.69 -4.75
N PRO A 1047 -3.76 0.48 -4.96
CA PRO A 1047 -2.70 1.36 -4.47
C PRO A 1047 -2.82 2.82 -4.94
N GLY A 1048 -3.53 3.08 -6.05
CA GLY A 1048 -3.86 4.45 -6.46
C GLY A 1048 -4.67 5.22 -5.41
N VAL A 1049 -5.47 4.55 -4.58
CA VAL A 1049 -6.43 5.18 -3.64
C VAL A 1049 -6.38 4.62 -2.20
N TYR A 1050 -5.73 3.47 -1.97
CA TYR A 1050 -5.52 2.90 -0.65
C TYR A 1050 -4.02 2.82 -0.37
N LYS A 1051 -3.56 3.54 0.66
CA LYS A 1051 -2.14 3.72 0.95
C LYS A 1051 -1.69 2.80 2.09
N ILE A 1052 -0.59 2.11 1.84
CA ILE A 1052 0.21 1.40 2.84
C ILE A 1052 1.59 2.09 2.90
N PRO A 1053 2.38 1.90 3.98
CA PRO A 1053 3.65 2.61 4.13
C PRO A 1053 4.59 2.35 2.96
N SER A 1054 5.23 3.42 2.51
CA SER A 1054 6.40 3.46 1.63
C SER A 1054 7.70 3.26 2.42
N ALA A 1055 8.85 3.39 1.75
CA ALA A 1055 10.15 3.48 2.42
C ALA A 1055 10.31 4.80 3.21
N ASP A 1056 9.70 5.90 2.75
CA ASP A 1056 9.81 7.23 3.37
C ASP A 1056 8.94 7.39 4.62
N ASP A 1057 7.89 6.57 4.76
CA ASP A 1057 7.10 6.43 5.99
C ASP A 1057 7.84 5.70 7.13
N ALA A 1058 8.94 4.99 6.81
CA ALA A 1058 9.67 4.22 7.80
C ALA A 1058 10.45 5.14 8.77
N PRO A 1059 10.43 4.90 10.10
CA PRO A 1059 11.15 5.74 11.05
C PRO A 1059 12.67 5.75 10.76
N ARG A 1060 13.20 6.93 10.41
CA ARG A 1060 14.63 7.15 10.09
C ARG A 1060 15.59 6.58 11.14
N HIS A 1061 15.17 6.58 12.40
CA HIS A 1061 15.86 5.88 13.49
C HIS A 1061 14.92 4.85 14.12
N PHE A 1062 15.00 3.60 13.66
CA PHE A 1062 14.19 2.49 14.17
C PHE A 1062 15.07 1.54 14.99
N ASN A 1063 15.00 1.65 16.32
CA ASN A 1063 15.76 0.82 17.25
C ASN A 1063 14.86 -0.28 17.84
N VAL A 1064 15.35 -1.52 17.84
CA VAL A 1064 14.68 -2.69 18.46
C VAL A 1064 15.64 -3.37 19.42
N ARG A 1065 15.18 -3.73 20.62
CA ARG A 1065 15.93 -4.52 21.61
C ARG A 1065 15.05 -5.67 22.10
N LEU A 1066 15.66 -6.83 22.34
CA LEU A 1066 14.98 -7.98 22.95
C LEU A 1066 15.35 -8.09 24.43
N LEU A 1067 14.36 -8.36 25.27
CA LEU A 1067 14.51 -8.39 26.73
C LEU A 1067 15.40 -9.55 27.18
N LYS A 1068 16.62 -9.24 27.66
CA LYS A 1068 17.60 -10.26 28.08
C LYS A 1068 17.17 -10.95 29.38
N GLY A 1069 17.50 -12.24 29.50
CA GLY A 1069 17.30 -13.02 30.73
C GLY A 1069 15.86 -13.41 31.08
N SER A 1070 14.91 -13.30 30.14
CA SER A 1070 13.49 -13.60 30.38
C SER A 1070 13.04 -14.89 29.68
N SER A 1071 13.30 -16.05 30.28
CA SER A 1071 12.94 -17.37 29.73
C SER A 1071 11.46 -17.75 29.95
N ASN A 1072 10.76 -18.11 28.87
CA ASN A 1072 9.40 -18.64 28.93
C ASN A 1072 9.41 -20.16 29.02
N ARG A 1073 9.06 -20.75 30.17
CA ARG A 1073 9.07 -22.22 30.33
C ARG A 1073 7.99 -22.96 29.52
N MET A 1074 7.01 -22.25 28.93
CA MET A 1074 5.92 -22.85 28.15
C MET A 1074 6.20 -22.90 26.64
N GLY A 1075 7.18 -22.14 26.13
CA GLY A 1075 7.52 -22.09 24.71
C GLY A 1075 8.60 -23.10 24.32
N ILE A 1076 8.58 -23.60 23.09
CA ILE A 1076 9.60 -24.54 22.60
C ILE A 1076 10.99 -23.89 22.63
N PHE A 1077 11.96 -24.56 23.22
CA PHE A 1077 13.30 -24.01 23.52
C PHE A 1077 13.27 -22.65 24.25
N SER A 1078 12.24 -22.40 25.08
CA SER A 1078 11.94 -21.14 25.75
C SER A 1078 11.57 -19.95 24.84
N SER A 1079 11.01 -20.23 23.66
CA SER A 1079 10.43 -19.23 22.74
C SER A 1079 9.35 -18.36 23.40
N LYS A 1080 9.09 -17.20 22.78
CA LYS A 1080 7.75 -16.58 22.79
C LYS A 1080 7.37 -16.31 21.34
N ALA A 1081 6.10 -16.50 20.99
CA ALA A 1081 5.63 -16.09 19.68
C ALA A 1081 5.72 -14.55 19.52
N ILE A 1082 5.99 -14.10 18.29
CA ILE A 1082 6.22 -12.68 17.93
C ILE A 1082 5.46 -12.24 16.67
N GLY A 1083 4.50 -13.04 16.19
CA GLY A 1083 3.72 -12.74 14.99
C GLY A 1083 2.92 -11.44 15.13
N GLU A 1084 2.04 -11.40 16.13
CA GLU A 1084 1.19 -10.25 16.45
C GLU A 1084 1.79 -9.27 17.49
N PRO A 1085 2.63 -9.66 18.49
CA PRO A 1085 3.21 -8.79 19.54
C PRO A 1085 3.60 -7.37 19.20
N PRO A 1086 4.48 -7.13 18.21
CA PRO A 1086 4.99 -5.77 18.02
C PRO A 1086 3.96 -4.82 17.42
N LEU A 1087 2.82 -5.32 16.93
CA LEU A 1087 2.02 -4.59 15.97
C LEU A 1087 1.18 -3.46 16.60
N PHE A 1088 0.75 -3.59 17.87
CA PHE A 1088 0.08 -2.49 18.59
C PHE A 1088 1.02 -1.31 18.90
N LEU A 1089 2.33 -1.56 19.01
CA LEU A 1089 3.31 -0.51 19.33
C LEU A 1089 3.38 0.60 18.26
N GLY A 1090 2.91 0.35 17.03
CA GLY A 1090 2.77 1.39 16.01
C GLY A 1090 1.76 2.49 16.37
N ALA A 1091 0.82 2.24 17.29
CA ALA A 1091 -0.08 3.28 17.81
C ALA A 1091 0.68 4.36 18.61
N CYS A 1092 1.94 4.11 19.00
CA CYS A 1092 2.83 5.13 19.53
C CYS A 1092 3.03 6.31 18.55
N ALA A 1093 2.99 6.06 17.23
CA ALA A 1093 3.06 7.13 16.23
C ALA A 1093 1.76 7.96 16.20
N PHE A 1094 0.60 7.31 16.30
CA PHE A 1094 -0.70 7.97 16.39
C PHE A 1094 -0.76 8.91 17.61
N PHE A 1095 -0.37 8.41 18.79
CA PHE A 1095 -0.41 9.23 20.00
C PHE A 1095 0.68 10.33 20.00
N ALA A 1096 1.86 10.09 19.41
CA ALA A 1096 2.85 11.15 19.21
C ALA A 1096 2.32 12.26 18.27
N ILE A 1097 1.54 11.92 17.23
CA ILE A 1097 0.83 12.90 16.41
C ILE A 1097 -0.23 13.63 17.25
N ARG A 1098 -1.01 12.92 18.08
CA ARG A 1098 -2.01 13.52 18.97
C ARG A 1098 -1.38 14.53 19.95
N GLU A 1099 -0.22 14.24 20.55
CA GLU A 1099 0.46 15.20 21.43
C GLU A 1099 1.01 16.41 20.66
N ALA A 1100 1.40 16.25 19.39
CA ALA A 1100 1.77 17.38 18.52
C ALA A 1100 0.56 18.29 18.22
N VAL A 1101 -0.61 17.69 17.92
CA VAL A 1101 -1.89 18.41 17.76
C VAL A 1101 -2.29 19.08 19.06
N ARG A 1102 -2.15 18.41 20.22
CA ARG A 1102 -2.43 19.00 21.53
C ARG A 1102 -1.56 20.23 21.81
N ALA A 1103 -0.26 20.15 21.52
CA ALA A 1103 0.64 21.28 21.66
C ALA A 1103 0.31 22.44 20.70
N PHE A 1104 -0.35 22.18 19.56
CA PHE A 1104 -0.87 23.24 18.70
C PHE A 1104 -2.14 23.86 19.30
N ARG A 1105 -3.08 23.03 19.77
CA ARG A 1105 -4.35 23.47 20.37
C ARG A 1105 -4.15 24.38 21.59
N LEU A 1106 -3.26 23.98 22.51
CA LEU A 1106 -2.96 24.77 23.72
C LEU A 1106 -2.42 26.17 23.38
N ASP A 1107 -1.50 26.28 22.41
CA ASP A 1107 -0.96 27.57 21.93
C ASP A 1107 -2.03 28.49 21.28
N HIS A 1108 -3.20 27.95 20.91
CA HIS A 1108 -4.33 28.70 20.36
C HIS A 1108 -5.52 28.82 21.34
N GLY A 1109 -5.30 28.53 22.63
CA GLY A 1109 -6.29 28.67 23.71
C GLY A 1109 -7.32 27.53 23.81
N LEU A 1110 -7.09 26.41 23.12
CA LEU A 1110 -8.00 25.27 23.07
C LEU A 1110 -7.60 24.20 24.09
N GLU A 1111 -8.00 24.43 25.34
CA GLU A 1111 -7.71 23.57 26.49
C GLU A 1111 -8.66 22.36 26.63
N GLY A 1112 -8.44 21.54 27.66
CA GLY A 1112 -9.24 20.35 27.97
C GLY A 1112 -8.87 19.09 27.18
N TYR A 1113 -9.73 18.07 27.27
CA TYR A 1113 -9.64 16.87 26.44
C TYR A 1113 -10.27 17.12 25.07
N PHE A 1114 -9.56 16.72 24.02
CA PHE A 1114 -10.12 16.59 22.67
C PHE A 1114 -10.08 15.13 22.21
N ARG A 1115 -11.20 14.68 21.65
CA ARG A 1115 -11.29 13.38 20.98
C ARG A 1115 -10.48 13.41 19.68
N PHE A 1116 -9.79 12.30 19.39
CA PHE A 1116 -9.02 12.10 18.18
C PHE A 1116 -9.17 10.63 17.79
N ASP A 1117 -9.90 10.34 16.71
CA ASP A 1117 -10.25 8.97 16.30
C ASP A 1117 -9.17 8.37 15.39
N SER A 1118 -9.19 7.05 15.19
CA SER A 1118 -8.25 6.37 14.29
C SER A 1118 -8.86 6.11 12.91
N PRO A 1119 -8.14 6.33 11.79
CA PRO A 1119 -6.74 6.76 11.69
C PRO A 1119 -6.54 8.29 11.71
N ALA A 1120 -5.40 8.74 12.23
CA ALA A 1120 -4.95 10.13 12.17
C ALA A 1120 -4.46 10.50 10.75
N THR A 1121 -5.41 10.73 9.84
CA THR A 1121 -5.12 11.20 8.47
C THR A 1121 -4.65 12.66 8.46
N PRO A 1122 -4.00 13.13 7.38
CA PRO A 1122 -3.70 14.56 7.19
C PRO A 1122 -4.93 15.48 7.30
N GLU A 1123 -6.13 14.97 6.96
CA GLU A 1123 -7.40 15.66 7.22
C GLU A 1123 -7.69 15.77 8.72
N GLN A 1124 -7.74 14.67 9.48
CA GLN A 1124 -8.03 14.74 10.92
C GLN A 1124 -6.99 15.59 11.66
N ILE A 1125 -5.72 15.49 11.30
CA ILE A 1125 -4.64 16.34 11.85
C ILE A 1125 -4.92 17.82 11.56
N ARG A 1126 -5.22 18.19 10.31
CA ARG A 1126 -5.45 19.59 9.93
C ARG A 1126 -6.74 20.17 10.52
N LEU A 1127 -7.79 19.37 10.64
CA LEU A 1127 -9.08 19.77 11.22
C LEU A 1127 -9.03 19.85 12.76
N ALA A 1128 -8.18 19.05 13.42
CA ALA A 1128 -7.97 19.12 14.88
C ALA A 1128 -6.97 20.22 15.29
N CYS A 1129 -6.08 20.64 14.38
CA CYS A 1129 -5.37 21.92 14.47
C CYS A 1129 -6.31 23.06 14.07
N GLU A 1130 -7.31 23.31 14.92
CA GLU A 1130 -8.21 24.46 14.79
C GLU A 1130 -7.42 25.76 14.85
N ASP A 1131 -7.46 26.51 13.75
CA ASP A 1131 -6.71 27.74 13.58
C ASP A 1131 -7.51 28.77 12.77
N GLU A 1132 -6.84 29.90 12.61
CA GLU A 1132 -7.31 31.18 12.13
C GLU A 1132 -7.67 31.12 10.62
N ILE A 1133 -7.06 30.17 9.91
CA ILE A 1133 -7.35 29.76 8.55
C ILE A 1133 -8.53 28.77 8.48
N LEU A 1134 -8.63 27.80 9.40
CA LEU A 1134 -9.69 26.79 9.38
C LEU A 1134 -11.05 27.39 9.74
N SER A 1135 -11.08 28.47 10.54
CA SER A 1135 -12.30 29.24 10.77
C SER A 1135 -12.77 29.98 9.51
N LYS A 1136 -11.87 30.40 8.60
CA LYS A 1136 -12.23 30.95 7.27
C LYS A 1136 -13.02 29.96 6.39
N VAL A 1137 -13.10 28.68 6.77
CA VAL A 1137 -13.78 27.63 6.00
C VAL A 1137 -15.08 27.17 6.68
N PRO A 1138 -16.21 27.03 5.93
CA PRO A 1138 -17.46 26.47 6.44
C PRO A 1138 -17.30 25.24 7.34
N ASN A 1139 -17.95 25.27 8.50
CA ASN A 1139 -18.40 24.03 9.13
C ASN A 1139 -19.38 23.31 8.20
N LEU A 1140 -19.35 21.98 8.20
CA LEU A 1140 -20.31 21.20 7.41
C LEU A 1140 -21.73 21.35 8.00
N PRO A 1141 -22.79 21.35 7.18
CA PRO A 1141 -24.17 21.40 7.66
C PRO A 1141 -24.53 20.23 8.62
N PRO A 1142 -25.61 20.34 9.42
CA PRO A 1142 -26.00 19.30 10.38
C PRO A 1142 -26.17 17.92 9.74
N LYS A 1143 -25.84 16.84 10.48
CA LYS A 1143 -25.98 15.45 10.01
C LYS A 1143 -27.43 15.21 9.53
N GLY A 1144 -27.57 14.71 8.29
CA GLY A 1144 -28.87 14.47 7.65
C GLY A 1144 -29.38 15.59 6.74
N SER A 1145 -28.80 16.80 6.78
CA SER A 1145 -29.20 17.91 5.89
C SER A 1145 -28.59 17.83 4.47
N TYR A 1146 -27.71 16.87 4.21
CA TYR A 1146 -27.09 16.61 2.91
C TYR A 1146 -26.64 15.14 2.82
N THR A 1147 -26.40 14.66 1.60
CA THR A 1147 -25.74 13.36 1.37
C THR A 1147 -24.23 13.55 1.26
N PRO A 1148 -23.40 13.01 2.18
CA PRO A 1148 -21.94 13.11 2.09
C PRO A 1148 -21.39 12.18 1.00
N TRP A 1149 -20.22 12.51 0.43
CA TRP A 1149 -19.55 11.61 -0.52
C TRP A 1149 -19.05 10.30 0.12
N THR A 1150 -18.78 10.32 1.43
CA THR A 1150 -18.23 9.19 2.21
C THR A 1150 -18.84 9.11 3.60
N VAL A 1151 -19.00 7.88 4.11
CA VAL A 1151 -19.45 7.56 5.48
C VAL A 1151 -18.26 7.07 6.31
N GLN A 1152 -18.19 7.47 7.58
CA GLN A 1152 -17.27 6.92 8.58
C GLN A 1152 -17.87 5.63 9.16
N LEU A 1153 -17.09 4.55 9.18
CA LEU A 1153 -17.54 3.19 9.53
C LEU A 1153 -17.53 2.87 11.03
#